data_AF-A0ABD0XLX7-F1
#
_entry.id   AF-A0ABD0XLX7-F1
#
_cell.length_a   1.000
_cell.length_b   1.000
_cell.length_c   1.000
_cell.angle_alpha   90.00
_cell.angle_beta   90.00
_cell.angle_gamma   90.00
#
_symmetry.space_group_name_H-M   'P 1'
#
loop_
_entity.id
_entity.type
_entity.pdbx_description
1 polymer ?
#
loop_
_entity_poly.entity_id
_entity_poly.type
_entity_poly.pdbx_seq_one_letter_code
_entity_poly.pdbx_strand_id
1 'polypeptide(L)'
;MLSKDGFGNVIALQSDTPLQVGRKHYLSLWNNEDPEGRVWVPDVPPEDVVLDVSKTTLLCDLESSLGCMFQPLPLVVRVIHKSRLRYYGKPGLKIDYPYQAYFEVADQSGTMSLVLWNELCPEWYQRLNVGTVLYVQNYTLKQSYPNRSRPQIDNHRMKSFHSVEICLNPRNPTAVLTVVPAKSVPSQWGLPEVSYQFTTRSELESLPNNSACDVIGLVTFVSRVERIKSKGSSGPEKYWTYRWVHAVDGTSNIPFILEIFSSSQPEIFNGIYPMTYLVCTQMRKCQEQHSLPYLTSSCETQIFTTGYHKGQPYVSDQRVKSFIQWTKTLKDNVMLKKTAVGGHYSFPHPPQIFTQSVADGSGQIPLVAANDLKREMEGLHYREHKRLAIQGQIMAVRYVIWPESASSDQSAGGAVLGVSGLPRVQRTVEETETEINSETTPSGVQSSPGRRKRKRPPERVPGHSCTEEELCGHEEQSVPETEEGVSTQDRLTEQTIISRPQGPSAFPQIERATGERAAADCFRFLWESSSWQKQRTEVSEYLQPGGVYQESLSQGFKFDDKSVLLQQSNLHPARWTPELTTNTRSPVTCNGYYKITILGINQQIAIDAAFVPVMSTGDPRSLGLPQNPHENSLLSCLSSGFICPLADPVSQSEAALPEPEDILTTAEELTDTHIVCILDLCHLGGEKVEVLISKIYGMTDVALV
;
A
#
# COMPACT_ATOMS: atom_id res chain seq x y z
N MET A 1 -49.44 30.06 3.31
CA MET A 1 -49.50 30.42 1.88
C MET A 1 -48.24 29.91 1.22
N LEU A 2 -48.39 28.98 0.28
CA LEU A 2 -47.32 28.51 -0.61
C LEU A 2 -47.11 29.56 -1.71
N SER A 3 -45.88 30.04 -1.88
CA SER A 3 -45.46 30.71 -3.13
C SER A 3 -44.47 29.80 -3.86
N LYS A 4 -45.00 29.14 -4.90
CA LYS A 4 -44.24 28.64 -6.05
C LYS A 4 -43.76 29.86 -6.83
N ASP A 5 -42.45 29.99 -6.99
CA ASP A 5 -41.71 30.71 -8.04
C ASP A 5 -40.24 30.77 -7.56
N GLY A 6 -39.22 30.28 -8.24
CA GLY A 6 -39.09 29.54 -9.47
C GLY A 6 -37.70 28.89 -9.44
N PHE A 7 -37.59 27.72 -10.06
CA PHE A 7 -36.36 26.93 -10.22
C PHE A 7 -35.29 27.71 -11.02
N GLY A 8 -34.64 28.67 -10.38
CA GLY A 8 -33.44 29.33 -10.88
C GLY A 8 -32.19 28.55 -10.47
N ASN A 9 -31.62 27.79 -11.40
CA ASN A 9 -30.25 27.24 -11.35
C ASN A 9 -29.86 26.46 -10.07
N VAL A 10 -30.45 25.28 -9.88
CA VAL A 10 -29.91 24.24 -8.98
C VAL A 10 -29.01 23.26 -9.75
N ILE A 11 -28.26 23.78 -10.74
CA ILE A 11 -27.07 23.13 -11.30
C ILE A 11 -25.87 24.05 -11.05
N ALA A 12 -25.80 24.66 -9.87
CA ALA A 12 -24.49 24.81 -9.25
C ALA A 12 -24.13 23.40 -8.80
N LEU A 13 -23.24 22.72 -9.55
CA LEU A 13 -22.59 21.51 -9.07
C LEU A 13 -22.24 21.77 -7.60
N GLN A 14 -22.82 20.98 -6.67
CA GLN A 14 -22.30 20.94 -5.32
C GLN A 14 -20.81 20.66 -5.47
N SER A 15 -20.00 21.69 -5.23
CA SER A 15 -18.56 21.56 -5.32
C SER A 15 -18.18 20.51 -4.29
N ASP A 16 -17.52 19.44 -4.73
CA ASP A 16 -17.04 18.35 -3.89
C ASP A 16 -15.87 18.89 -3.05
N THR A 17 -16.19 19.78 -2.11
CA THR A 17 -15.26 20.58 -1.32
C THR A 17 -15.58 20.43 0.16
N PRO A 18 -14.55 20.31 1.03
CA PRO A 18 -14.73 20.18 2.47
C PRO A 18 -15.62 21.27 3.06
N LEU A 19 -16.64 20.84 3.82
CA LEU A 19 -17.66 21.73 4.40
C LEU A 19 -17.10 22.77 5.39
N GLN A 20 -15.96 22.52 6.04
CA GLN A 20 -15.49 23.32 7.17
C GLN A 20 -14.05 23.86 7.08
N VAL A 21 -13.20 23.37 6.17
CA VAL A 21 -11.75 23.62 6.25
C VAL A 21 -11.26 24.75 5.32
N GLY A 22 -12.16 25.35 4.53
CA GLY A 22 -11.80 26.39 3.54
C GLY A 22 -10.90 25.88 2.40
N ARG A 23 -10.53 24.60 2.41
CA ARG A 23 -9.80 23.92 1.32
C ARG A 23 -10.76 23.55 0.20
N LYS A 24 -10.20 23.40 -1.00
CA LYS A 24 -10.95 23.06 -2.21
C LYS A 24 -10.81 21.59 -2.65
N HIS A 25 -10.29 20.72 -1.78
CA HIS A 25 -10.18 19.27 -2.03
C HIS A 25 -10.39 18.47 -0.74
N TYR A 26 -10.89 17.25 -0.88
CA TYR A 26 -10.84 16.22 0.15
C TYR A 26 -9.50 15.49 0.08
N LEU A 27 -8.85 15.32 1.23
CA LEU A 27 -7.73 14.40 1.35
C LEU A 27 -8.30 13.01 1.64
N SER A 28 -7.83 12.00 0.90
CA SER A 28 -8.17 10.62 1.21
C SER A 28 -7.74 10.26 2.63
N LEU A 29 -8.64 9.64 3.40
CA LEU A 29 -8.27 9.04 4.68
C LEU A 29 -7.52 7.71 4.49
N TRP A 30 -7.48 7.20 3.26
CA TRP A 30 -6.83 5.94 2.92
C TRP A 30 -5.33 6.08 2.83
N ASN A 31 -4.85 6.98 1.97
CA ASN A 31 -3.44 7.35 1.84
C ASN A 31 -3.26 8.79 1.35
N ASN A 32 -2.03 9.29 1.45
CA ASN A 32 -1.69 10.69 1.17
C ASN A 32 -1.07 10.90 -0.21
N GLU A 33 -0.91 9.84 -1.00
CA GLU A 33 -0.11 9.86 -2.23
C GLU A 33 -0.98 9.68 -3.48
N ASP A 34 -2.22 9.21 -3.36
CA ASP A 34 -3.08 8.99 -4.52
C ASP A 34 -3.86 10.26 -4.92
N PRO A 35 -3.94 10.55 -6.22
CA PRO A 35 -4.83 11.59 -6.72
C PRO A 35 -6.29 11.15 -6.55
N GLU A 36 -7.03 11.79 -5.65
CA GLU A 36 -8.46 11.53 -5.42
C GLU A 36 -9.32 12.78 -5.65
N GLY A 37 -10.53 12.57 -6.16
CA GLY A 37 -11.52 13.61 -6.43
C GLY A 37 -11.48 14.18 -7.85
N ARG A 38 -12.46 15.02 -8.19
CA ARG A 38 -12.64 15.58 -9.55
C ARG A 38 -11.70 16.74 -9.89
N VAL A 39 -10.82 17.12 -8.97
CA VAL A 39 -9.88 18.25 -9.16
C VAL A 39 -8.74 17.90 -10.12
N TRP A 40 -8.39 16.62 -10.22
CA TRP A 40 -7.29 16.16 -11.06
C TRP A 40 -7.69 16.20 -12.52
N VAL A 41 -6.97 17.00 -13.31
CA VAL A 41 -7.18 17.10 -14.74
C VAL A 41 -6.65 15.83 -15.38
N PRO A 42 -7.47 15.07 -16.13
CA PRO A 42 -7.02 13.85 -16.77
C PRO A 42 -5.92 14.13 -17.79
N ASP A 43 -5.20 13.08 -18.18
CA ASP A 43 -4.23 13.17 -19.26
C ASP A 43 -4.95 13.47 -20.58
N VAL A 44 -4.76 14.69 -21.08
CA VAL A 44 -5.32 15.16 -22.36
C VAL A 44 -4.16 15.28 -23.36
N PRO A 45 -4.31 14.75 -24.60
CA PRO A 45 -3.29 14.85 -25.62
C PRO A 45 -2.79 16.30 -25.81
N PRO A 46 -1.48 16.51 -25.97
CA PRO A 46 -0.95 17.85 -26.16
C PRO A 46 -1.46 18.43 -27.49
N GLU A 47 -1.81 19.72 -27.47
CA GLU A 47 -2.14 20.46 -28.68
C GLU A 47 -0.89 20.64 -29.54
N ASP A 48 -1.06 20.74 -30.86
CA ASP A 48 0.04 21.04 -31.76
C ASP A 48 0.45 22.51 -31.59
N VAL A 49 1.59 22.73 -30.91
CA VAL A 49 2.14 24.06 -30.65
C VAL A 49 3.43 24.27 -31.44
N VAL A 50 3.53 25.41 -32.13
CA VAL A 50 4.79 25.89 -32.75
C VAL A 50 5.55 26.71 -31.70
N LEU A 51 6.69 26.20 -31.24
CA LEU A 51 7.50 26.84 -30.21
C LEU A 51 8.73 27.52 -30.81
N ASP A 52 8.98 28.77 -30.41
CA ASP A 52 10.26 29.44 -30.64
C ASP A 52 11.26 29.05 -29.55
N VAL A 53 12.16 28.15 -29.91
CA VAL A 53 13.24 27.64 -29.04
C VAL A 53 14.59 28.32 -29.31
N SER A 54 14.61 29.44 -30.05
CA SER A 54 15.87 30.15 -30.38
C SER A 54 16.56 30.76 -29.16
N LYS A 55 15.82 30.99 -28.07
CA LYS A 55 16.31 31.60 -26.82
C LYS A 55 16.03 30.71 -25.61
N THR A 56 16.61 29.51 -25.62
CA THR A 56 16.57 28.58 -24.48
C THR A 56 17.90 28.55 -23.74
N THR A 57 17.87 28.24 -22.44
CA THR A 57 19.07 27.96 -21.64
C THR A 57 19.22 26.46 -21.40
N LEU A 58 20.41 26.02 -20.98
CA LEU A 58 20.68 24.63 -20.61
C LEU A 58 20.71 24.46 -19.09
N LEU A 59 20.49 23.24 -18.61
CA LEU A 59 20.51 22.92 -17.18
C LEU A 59 21.86 23.24 -16.52
N CYS A 60 22.98 23.07 -17.21
CA CYS A 60 24.31 23.43 -16.70
C CYS A 60 24.47 24.94 -16.41
N ASP A 61 23.83 25.79 -17.22
CA ASP A 61 23.90 27.24 -17.04
C ASP A 61 23.12 27.68 -15.78
N LEU A 62 22.05 26.94 -15.45
CA LEU A 62 21.22 27.21 -14.29
C LEU A 62 21.93 26.94 -12.97
N GLU A 63 22.76 25.89 -12.90
CA GLU A 63 23.55 25.56 -11.71
C GLU A 63 24.36 26.76 -11.21
N SER A 64 24.92 27.55 -12.12
CA SER A 64 25.76 28.71 -11.80
C SER A 64 24.98 30.02 -11.59
N SER A 65 23.66 30.00 -11.77
CA SER A 65 22.80 31.21 -11.78
C SER A 65 22.01 31.44 -10.49
N LEU A 66 22.18 30.59 -9.48
CA LEU A 66 21.48 30.71 -8.20
C LEU A 66 21.82 32.06 -7.51
N GLY A 67 20.80 32.81 -7.11
CA GLY A 67 20.96 34.11 -6.47
C GLY A 67 21.17 35.29 -7.43
N CYS A 68 21.20 35.05 -8.75
CA CYS A 68 21.28 36.11 -9.75
C CYS A 68 19.90 36.74 -9.99
N MET A 69 19.81 38.08 -10.08
CA MET A 69 18.54 38.82 -10.21
C MET A 69 17.87 38.73 -11.61
N PHE A 70 18.35 37.85 -12.50
CA PHE A 70 17.80 37.72 -13.86
C PHE A 70 16.66 36.70 -13.90
N GLN A 71 15.61 37.02 -14.66
CA GLN A 71 14.61 36.02 -15.01
C GLN A 71 15.26 34.95 -15.88
N PRO A 72 15.15 33.66 -15.52
CA PRO A 72 15.77 32.61 -16.29
C PRO A 72 15.09 32.46 -17.66
N LEU A 73 15.89 32.18 -18.69
CA LEU A 73 15.39 31.92 -20.04
C LEU A 73 14.55 30.63 -20.04
N PRO A 74 13.66 30.45 -21.03
CA PRO A 74 12.94 29.19 -21.22
C PRO A 74 13.84 27.95 -21.30
N LEU A 75 13.31 26.82 -20.85
CA LEU A 75 13.95 25.51 -20.91
C LEU A 75 13.21 24.57 -21.85
N VAL A 76 13.97 23.69 -22.51
CA VAL A 76 13.44 22.51 -23.20
C VAL A 76 14.08 21.29 -22.58
N VAL A 77 13.28 20.45 -21.93
CA VAL A 77 13.77 19.29 -21.17
C VAL A 77 12.88 18.07 -21.36
N ARG A 78 13.41 16.87 -21.20
CA ARG A 78 12.65 15.62 -21.13
C ARG A 78 12.51 15.16 -19.69
N VAL A 79 11.32 14.70 -19.30
CA VAL A 79 11.10 14.01 -18.03
C VAL A 79 11.73 12.61 -18.10
N ILE A 80 12.72 12.33 -17.26
CA ILE A 80 13.39 11.01 -17.17
C ILE A 80 12.84 10.19 -16.01
N HIS A 81 12.55 10.83 -14.88
CA HIS A 81 11.87 10.18 -13.76
C HIS A 81 10.76 11.06 -13.19
N LYS A 82 9.76 10.40 -12.60
CA LYS A 82 8.60 11.01 -11.95
C LYS A 82 8.46 10.40 -10.56
N SER A 83 8.40 11.26 -9.55
CA SER A 83 8.09 10.83 -8.18
C SER A 83 6.59 10.70 -7.94
N ARG A 84 6.22 9.96 -6.91
CA ARG A 84 4.87 9.95 -6.34
C ARG A 84 4.49 11.33 -5.77
N LEU A 85 3.20 11.65 -5.78
CA LEU A 85 2.64 12.83 -5.13
C LEU A 85 2.82 12.76 -3.62
N ARG A 86 3.18 13.88 -3.01
CA ARG A 86 3.30 14.01 -1.57
C ARG A 86 2.38 15.09 -1.03
N TYR A 87 1.48 14.71 -0.14
CA TYR A 87 0.69 15.67 0.62
C TYR A 87 1.45 16.22 1.84
N TYR A 88 1.55 17.55 1.93
CA TYR A 88 2.22 18.25 3.03
C TYR A 88 1.31 19.16 3.86
N GLY A 89 0.00 19.13 3.60
CA GLY A 89 -0.95 19.93 4.35
C GLY A 89 -0.97 19.62 5.85
N LYS A 90 -1.10 20.66 6.68
CA LYS A 90 -1.24 20.56 8.14
C LYS A 90 -2.47 21.36 8.61
N PRO A 91 -3.06 21.06 9.78
CA PRO A 91 -4.09 21.91 10.37
C PRO A 91 -3.65 23.39 10.40
N GLY A 92 -4.55 24.32 10.06
CA GLY A 92 -4.26 25.76 10.01
C GLY A 92 -3.54 26.27 8.75
N LEU A 93 -2.99 25.39 7.91
CA LEU A 93 -2.35 25.79 6.65
C LEU A 93 -3.40 26.23 5.62
N LYS A 94 -3.41 27.52 5.28
CA LYS A 94 -4.31 28.16 4.29
C LYS A 94 -3.82 27.98 2.85
N ILE A 95 -3.66 26.73 2.43
CA ILE A 95 -3.30 26.35 1.06
C ILE A 95 -4.39 25.42 0.53
N ASP A 96 -4.93 25.76 -0.64
CA ASP A 96 -6.07 25.05 -1.23
C ASP A 96 -5.73 23.60 -1.59
N TYR A 97 -4.53 23.34 -2.12
CA TYR A 97 -4.06 22.03 -2.60
C TYR A 97 -2.61 21.77 -2.16
N PRO A 98 -2.30 21.43 -0.90
CA PRO A 98 -0.92 21.32 -0.41
C PRO A 98 -0.27 19.99 -0.82
N TYR A 99 -0.12 19.82 -2.13
CA TYR A 99 0.59 18.73 -2.78
C TYR A 99 1.89 19.23 -3.40
N GLN A 100 2.87 18.35 -3.43
CA GLN A 100 4.08 18.54 -4.22
C GLN A 100 4.45 17.23 -4.92
N ALA A 101 5.14 17.35 -6.04
CA ALA A 101 5.82 16.24 -6.71
C ALA A 101 7.08 16.77 -7.38
N TYR A 102 8.05 15.91 -7.58
CA TYR A 102 9.22 16.23 -8.38
C TYR A 102 9.44 15.28 -9.55
N PHE A 103 10.17 15.79 -10.51
CA PHE A 103 10.54 15.13 -11.74
C PHE A 103 12.04 15.32 -11.92
N GLU A 104 12.76 14.28 -12.28
CA GLU A 104 14.11 14.46 -12.80
C GLU A 104 13.98 14.72 -14.29
N VAL A 105 14.38 15.92 -14.69
CA VAL A 105 14.34 16.38 -16.08
C VAL A 105 15.73 16.49 -16.64
N ALA A 106 15.86 16.34 -17.95
CA ALA A 106 17.15 16.23 -18.61
C ALA A 106 17.17 16.94 -19.96
N ASP A 107 18.31 17.55 -20.27
CA ASP A 107 18.67 18.08 -21.59
C ASP A 107 20.04 17.52 -22.01
N GLN A 108 20.66 18.06 -23.05
CA GLN A 108 21.99 17.61 -23.49
C GLN A 108 23.12 17.86 -22.46
N SER A 109 22.90 18.68 -21.43
CA SER A 109 23.93 19.09 -20.47
C SER A 109 23.94 18.26 -19.18
N GLY A 110 22.80 17.69 -18.79
CA GLY A 110 22.69 16.92 -17.55
C GLY A 110 21.27 16.70 -17.08
N THR A 111 21.13 16.34 -15.81
CA THR A 111 19.84 16.14 -15.13
C THR A 111 19.66 17.13 -13.97
N MET A 112 18.43 17.58 -13.74
CA MET A 112 18.10 18.49 -12.64
C MET A 112 16.70 18.19 -12.12
N SER A 113 16.48 18.39 -10.81
CA SER A 113 15.16 18.22 -10.21
C SER A 113 14.24 19.40 -10.56
N LEU A 114 13.05 19.11 -11.08
CA LEU A 114 11.96 20.04 -11.30
C LEU A 114 10.81 19.74 -10.32
N VAL A 115 10.30 20.75 -9.62
CA VAL A 115 9.35 20.60 -8.53
C VAL A 115 8.05 21.32 -8.85
N LEU A 116 6.97 20.56 -8.79
CA LEU A 116 5.59 21.00 -8.99
C LEU A 116 4.93 21.24 -7.63
N TRP A 117 4.27 22.39 -7.49
CA TRP A 117 3.70 22.84 -6.20
C TRP A 117 2.23 23.19 -6.30
N ASN A 118 1.51 22.93 -5.21
CA ASN A 118 0.18 23.45 -4.93
C ASN A 118 -0.86 23.11 -6.01
N GLU A 119 -1.58 24.13 -6.49
CA GLU A 119 -2.59 24.09 -7.55
C GLU A 119 -2.05 23.57 -8.90
N LEU A 120 -0.73 23.59 -9.11
CA LEU A 120 -0.14 22.99 -10.31
C LEU A 120 -0.12 21.45 -10.26
N CYS A 121 -0.14 20.84 -9.07
CA CYS A 121 -0.19 19.37 -8.95
C CYS A 121 -1.45 18.78 -9.59
N PRO A 122 -2.68 19.17 -9.19
CA PRO A 122 -3.89 18.66 -9.83
C PRO A 122 -4.02 19.02 -11.31
N GLU A 123 -3.38 20.11 -11.76
CA GLU A 123 -3.42 20.56 -13.15
C GLU A 123 -2.47 19.77 -14.07
N TRP A 124 -1.26 19.45 -13.59
CA TRP A 124 -0.18 18.94 -14.45
C TRP A 124 0.28 17.52 -14.11
N TYR A 125 0.12 17.04 -12.88
CA TYR A 125 0.79 15.80 -12.46
C TYR A 125 0.41 14.58 -13.31
N GLN A 126 -0.86 14.43 -13.70
CA GLN A 126 -1.31 13.31 -14.54
C GLN A 126 -0.84 13.42 -16.00
N ARG A 127 -0.60 14.64 -16.50
CA ARG A 127 -0.14 14.93 -17.87
C ARG A 127 1.38 14.80 -18.03
N LEU A 128 2.12 14.94 -16.94
CA LEU A 128 3.57 14.82 -16.94
C LEU A 128 3.98 13.36 -16.72
N ASN A 129 4.26 12.65 -17.81
CA ASN A 129 4.71 11.25 -17.79
C ASN A 129 6.20 11.14 -18.14
N VAL A 130 6.85 10.03 -17.74
CA VAL A 130 8.22 9.75 -18.14
C VAL A 130 8.30 9.68 -19.67
N GLY A 131 9.30 10.35 -20.25
CA GLY A 131 9.49 10.53 -21.68
C GLY A 131 8.87 11.82 -22.25
N THR A 132 8.00 12.50 -21.51
CA THR A 132 7.37 13.76 -21.94
C THR A 132 8.41 14.86 -22.12
N VAL A 133 8.32 15.59 -23.23
CA VAL A 133 9.16 16.78 -23.48
C VAL A 133 8.40 18.03 -23.07
N LEU A 134 9.05 18.89 -22.30
CA LEU A 134 8.48 20.09 -21.72
C LEU A 134 9.22 21.31 -22.23
N TYR A 135 8.45 22.31 -22.63
CA TYR A 135 8.90 23.69 -22.72
C TYR A 135 8.43 24.43 -21.47
N VAL A 136 9.38 24.92 -20.68
CA VAL A 136 9.13 25.50 -19.35
C VAL A 136 9.56 26.96 -19.36
N GLN A 137 8.66 27.84 -18.95
CA GLN A 137 8.91 29.27 -18.81
C GLN A 137 8.46 29.75 -17.43
N ASN A 138 8.95 30.92 -17.01
CA ASN A 138 8.55 31.56 -15.75
C ASN A 138 8.72 30.64 -14.54
N TYR A 139 9.89 30.01 -14.41
CA TYR A 139 10.25 29.20 -13.25
C TYR A 139 11.19 29.97 -12.32
N THR A 140 11.40 29.42 -11.13
CA THR A 140 12.38 29.94 -10.15
C THR A 140 13.43 28.90 -9.85
N LEU A 141 14.60 29.33 -9.40
CA LEU A 141 15.65 28.45 -8.92
C LEU A 141 15.73 28.55 -7.39
N LYS A 142 15.89 27.41 -6.74
CA LYS A 142 16.14 27.32 -5.30
C LYS A 142 17.26 26.35 -5.01
N GLN A 143 17.88 26.49 -3.84
CA GLN A 143 18.74 25.46 -3.30
C GLN A 143 17.94 24.15 -3.21
N SER A 144 18.52 23.07 -3.71
CA SER A 144 17.90 21.74 -3.64
C SER A 144 17.62 21.34 -2.19
N TYR A 145 16.48 20.70 -1.96
CA TYR A 145 16.18 20.11 -0.65
C TYR A 145 17.16 18.97 -0.32
N PRO A 146 17.90 19.04 0.80
CA PRO A 146 18.99 18.09 1.07
C PRO A 146 18.51 16.66 1.34
N ASN A 147 17.32 16.49 1.94
CA ASN A 147 16.79 15.17 2.32
C ASN A 147 15.85 14.58 1.26
N ARG A 148 16.08 14.90 -0.02
CA ARG A 148 15.28 14.37 -1.13
C ARG A 148 15.84 13.01 -1.56
N SER A 149 14.96 12.02 -1.71
CA SER A 149 15.31 10.80 -2.45
C SER A 149 15.64 11.13 -3.91
N ARG A 150 16.56 10.39 -4.51
CA ARG A 150 16.90 10.57 -5.92
C ARG A 150 16.89 9.20 -6.59
N PRO A 151 16.43 9.11 -7.85
CA PRO A 151 16.56 7.87 -8.62
C PRO A 151 18.03 7.59 -8.89
N GLN A 152 18.37 6.32 -9.12
CA GLN A 152 19.72 5.98 -9.57
C GLN A 152 19.76 6.10 -11.09
N ILE A 153 20.49 7.12 -11.57
CA ILE A 153 20.52 7.55 -12.98
C ILE A 153 21.82 7.10 -13.67
N ASP A 154 22.63 6.24 -13.05
CA ASP A 154 24.00 5.89 -13.50
C ASP A 154 24.08 5.44 -14.97
N ASN A 155 22.98 4.88 -15.50
CA ASN A 155 22.85 4.48 -16.90
C ASN A 155 22.96 5.61 -17.92
N HIS A 156 22.56 6.83 -17.57
CA HIS A 156 22.50 7.92 -18.55
C HIS A 156 23.89 8.53 -18.81
N ARG A 157 24.91 8.25 -17.97
CA ARG A 157 26.25 8.88 -18.02
C ARG A 157 26.20 10.41 -18.10
N MET A 158 25.12 10.99 -17.56
CA MET A 158 24.88 12.43 -17.55
C MET A 158 25.40 13.03 -16.26
N LYS A 159 25.81 14.30 -16.31
CA LYS A 159 26.10 15.06 -15.09
C LYS A 159 24.78 15.32 -14.36
N SER A 160 24.72 15.02 -13.07
CA SER A 160 23.57 15.32 -12.24
C SER A 160 23.79 16.60 -11.45
N PHE A 161 22.88 17.57 -11.60
CA PHE A 161 22.91 18.86 -10.90
C PHE A 161 22.03 18.77 -9.65
N HIS A 162 22.66 18.66 -8.48
CA HIS A 162 21.97 18.42 -7.20
C HIS A 162 22.00 19.61 -6.23
N SER A 163 22.69 20.69 -6.59
CA SER A 163 22.79 21.92 -5.80
C SER A 163 21.55 22.80 -5.94
N VAL A 164 20.95 22.83 -7.13
CA VAL A 164 19.83 23.71 -7.50
C VAL A 164 18.65 22.89 -8.00
N GLU A 165 17.43 23.32 -7.69
CA GLU A 165 16.19 22.76 -8.22
C GLU A 165 15.33 23.81 -8.93
N ILE A 166 14.66 23.39 -10.01
CA ILE A 166 13.70 24.19 -10.75
C ILE A 166 12.35 24.14 -10.03
N CYS A 167 11.86 25.29 -9.56
CA CYS A 167 10.60 25.40 -8.86
C CYS A 167 9.53 26.05 -9.74
N LEU A 168 8.45 25.31 -9.98
CA LEU A 168 7.26 25.79 -10.69
C LEU A 168 6.27 26.34 -9.67
N ASN A 169 6.00 27.65 -9.76
CA ASN A 169 5.10 28.34 -8.84
C ASN A 169 3.82 28.75 -9.58
N PRO A 170 2.65 28.76 -8.91
CA PRO A 170 1.41 29.14 -9.57
C PRO A 170 1.24 30.66 -9.77
N ARG A 171 1.95 31.50 -8.99
CA ARG A 171 1.67 32.95 -8.94
C ARG A 171 2.88 33.88 -9.07
N ASN A 172 4.04 33.51 -8.53
CA ASN A 172 5.18 34.41 -8.50
C ASN A 172 6.50 33.72 -8.84
N PRO A 173 6.95 33.83 -10.11
CA PRO A 173 6.12 34.08 -11.28
C PRO A 173 5.17 32.89 -11.54
N THR A 174 4.11 33.10 -12.32
CA THR A 174 3.24 32.01 -12.76
C THR A 174 3.96 31.19 -13.83
N ALA A 175 4.30 29.95 -13.47
CA ALA A 175 4.94 29.00 -14.37
C ALA A 175 4.08 28.71 -15.60
N VAL A 176 4.72 28.64 -16.76
CA VAL A 176 4.06 28.26 -18.01
C VAL A 176 4.71 26.97 -18.48
N LEU A 177 3.92 25.91 -18.54
CA LEU A 177 4.33 24.60 -19.01
C LEU A 177 3.63 24.31 -20.33
N THR A 178 4.39 23.87 -21.33
CA THR A 178 3.85 23.33 -22.58
C THR A 178 4.41 21.94 -22.81
N VAL A 179 3.53 20.95 -22.94
CA VAL A 179 3.91 19.59 -23.35
C VAL A 179 4.09 19.58 -24.87
N VAL A 180 5.28 19.21 -25.32
CA VAL A 180 5.60 19.12 -26.74
C VAL A 180 5.21 17.74 -27.26
N PRO A 181 4.34 17.62 -28.29
CA PRO A 181 4.01 16.34 -28.89
C PRO A 181 5.26 15.62 -29.39
N ALA A 182 5.39 14.31 -29.15
CA ALA A 182 6.59 13.53 -29.50
C ALA A 182 6.99 13.66 -30.98
N LYS A 183 6.00 13.74 -31.89
CA LYS A 183 6.18 13.96 -33.33
C LYS A 183 6.80 15.32 -33.68
N SER A 184 6.68 16.30 -32.80
CA SER A 184 7.14 17.68 -32.97
C SER A 184 8.48 17.93 -32.27
N VAL A 185 9.10 16.92 -31.66
CA VAL A 185 10.40 17.01 -31.00
C VAL A 185 11.51 16.77 -32.03
N PRO A 186 12.27 17.80 -32.44
CA PRO A 186 13.37 17.64 -33.38
C PRO A 186 14.58 16.97 -32.72
N SER A 187 15.25 16.07 -33.45
CA SER A 187 16.47 15.40 -32.97
C SER A 187 17.61 16.37 -32.63
N GLN A 188 17.65 17.53 -33.29
CA GLN A 188 18.65 18.59 -33.06
C GLN A 188 18.60 19.23 -31.67
N TRP A 189 17.53 19.02 -30.90
CA TRP A 189 17.46 19.49 -29.50
C TRP A 189 18.34 18.67 -28.55
N GLY A 190 18.87 17.53 -29.00
CA GLY A 190 19.83 16.75 -28.22
C GLY A 190 19.27 16.19 -26.91
N LEU A 191 17.94 16.08 -26.78
CA LEU A 191 17.30 15.57 -25.56
C LEU A 191 17.62 14.08 -25.39
N PRO A 192 18.07 13.64 -24.19
CA PRO A 192 18.39 12.25 -23.94
C PRO A 192 17.15 11.35 -24.05
N GLU A 193 17.36 10.08 -24.41
CA GLU A 193 16.32 9.05 -24.37
C GLU A 193 16.16 8.50 -22.95
N VAL A 194 14.94 8.04 -22.63
CA VAL A 194 14.69 7.37 -21.35
C VAL A 194 15.32 5.98 -21.38
N SER A 195 16.16 5.69 -20.39
CA SER A 195 16.78 4.37 -20.24
C SER A 195 16.29 3.64 -18.99
N TYR A 196 16.28 2.30 -19.07
CA TYR A 196 15.86 1.42 -17.99
C TYR A 196 16.98 0.41 -17.68
N GLN A 197 17.03 -0.05 -16.44
CA GLN A 197 17.94 -1.07 -15.91
C GLN A 197 17.15 -2.34 -15.57
N PHE A 198 16.58 -3.01 -16.58
CA PHE A 198 15.87 -4.26 -16.31
C PHE A 198 16.83 -5.30 -15.74
N THR A 199 16.52 -5.86 -14.57
CA THR A 199 17.24 -6.95 -13.93
C THR A 199 16.39 -8.22 -13.99
N THR A 200 16.99 -9.34 -14.37
CA THR A 200 16.31 -10.64 -14.35
C THR A 200 16.33 -11.22 -12.94
N ARG A 201 15.43 -12.16 -12.66
CA ARG A 201 15.37 -12.73 -11.32
C ARG A 201 16.67 -13.45 -10.98
N SER A 202 17.28 -14.18 -11.91
CA SER A 202 18.58 -14.85 -11.69
C SER A 202 19.75 -13.91 -11.39
N GLU A 203 19.66 -12.64 -11.78
CA GLU A 203 20.72 -11.65 -11.54
C GLU A 203 20.51 -10.88 -10.22
N LEU A 204 19.30 -10.89 -9.67
CA LEU A 204 18.94 -10.13 -8.48
C LEU A 204 19.81 -10.47 -7.26
N GLU A 205 20.22 -11.74 -7.10
CA GLU A 205 21.13 -12.15 -6.02
C GLU A 205 22.45 -11.37 -6.04
N SER A 206 22.98 -11.08 -7.24
CA SER A 206 24.28 -10.44 -7.43
C SER A 206 24.29 -8.93 -7.20
N LEU A 207 23.12 -8.29 -7.24
CA LEU A 207 23.02 -6.85 -7.05
C LEU A 207 23.39 -6.43 -5.60
N PRO A 208 24.04 -5.28 -5.39
CA PRO A 208 24.25 -4.76 -4.05
C PRO A 208 22.93 -4.48 -3.32
N ASN A 209 22.91 -4.65 -1.99
CA ASN A 209 21.76 -4.24 -1.19
C ASN A 209 21.52 -2.72 -1.36
N ASN A 210 20.25 -2.31 -1.38
CA ASN A 210 19.79 -0.93 -1.62
C ASN A 210 20.09 -0.35 -3.02
N SER A 211 20.57 -1.16 -3.96
CA SER A 211 20.62 -0.76 -5.38
C SER A 211 19.21 -0.68 -5.97
N ALA A 212 19.03 0.20 -6.96
CA ALA A 212 17.80 0.32 -7.72
C ALA A 212 17.87 -0.54 -8.99
N CYS A 213 16.75 -1.12 -9.38
CA CYS A 213 16.59 -1.82 -10.64
C CYS A 213 15.18 -1.70 -11.18
N ASP A 214 15.01 -2.02 -12.46
CA ASP A 214 13.71 -2.18 -13.09
C ASP A 214 13.43 -3.68 -13.27
N VAL A 215 12.19 -4.11 -13.17
CA VAL A 215 11.82 -5.52 -13.34
C VAL A 215 10.56 -5.66 -14.17
N ILE A 216 10.48 -6.80 -14.86
CA ILE A 216 9.27 -7.25 -15.56
C ILE A 216 9.01 -8.71 -15.20
N GLY A 217 7.76 -9.05 -14.92
CA GLY A 217 7.37 -10.43 -14.62
C GLY A 217 5.90 -10.70 -14.87
N LEU A 218 5.56 -11.98 -14.95
CA LEU A 218 4.20 -12.50 -14.97
C LEU A 218 3.76 -12.73 -13.53
N VAL A 219 2.71 -12.06 -13.09
CA VAL A 219 2.25 -12.13 -11.70
C VAL A 219 1.68 -13.51 -11.38
N THR A 220 2.14 -14.12 -10.29
CA THR A 220 1.64 -15.42 -9.78
C THR A 220 0.92 -15.28 -8.45
N PHE A 221 1.27 -14.28 -7.65
CA PHE A 221 0.61 -14.03 -6.36
C PHE A 221 0.40 -12.54 -6.11
N VAL A 222 -0.73 -12.19 -5.50
CA VAL A 222 -1.05 -10.83 -5.02
C VAL A 222 -1.69 -10.94 -3.64
N SER A 223 -1.07 -10.38 -2.60
CA SER A 223 -1.66 -10.36 -1.25
C SER A 223 -2.83 -9.37 -1.15
N ARG A 224 -3.54 -9.39 -0.02
CA ARG A 224 -4.47 -8.31 0.33
C ARG A 224 -3.71 -6.97 0.52
N VAL A 225 -4.44 -5.88 0.42
CA VAL A 225 -3.92 -4.53 0.73
C VAL A 225 -3.83 -4.33 2.24
N GLU A 226 -2.68 -3.83 2.69
CA GLU A 226 -2.42 -3.46 4.08
C GLU A 226 -1.86 -2.03 4.15
N ARG A 227 -1.82 -1.48 5.37
CA ARG A 227 -1.34 -0.12 5.66
C ARG A 227 -0.33 -0.18 6.78
N ILE A 228 0.73 0.61 6.69
CA ILE A 228 1.64 0.85 7.80
C ILE A 228 1.65 2.34 8.16
N LYS A 229 1.80 2.60 9.46
CA LYS A 229 1.92 3.95 9.98
C LYS A 229 3.31 4.52 9.64
N SER A 230 3.34 5.70 9.03
CA SER A 230 4.59 6.43 8.73
C SER A 230 5.23 6.89 10.04
N LYS A 231 6.48 6.47 10.29
CA LYS A 231 7.28 6.98 11.40
C LYS A 231 7.73 8.42 11.09
N GLY A 232 7.70 9.33 12.08
CA GLY A 232 8.45 10.59 12.01
C GLY A 232 7.73 11.86 11.53
N SER A 233 6.42 12.04 11.74
CA SER A 233 5.78 13.35 11.51
C SER A 233 5.16 13.93 12.77
N SER A 234 5.60 15.14 13.15
CA SER A 234 4.96 16.03 14.13
C SER A 234 3.63 16.63 13.62
N GLY A 235 2.81 15.82 12.97
CA GLY A 235 1.55 16.19 12.31
C GLY A 235 0.54 15.03 12.33
N PRO A 236 -0.61 15.18 11.65
CA PRO A 236 -1.64 14.14 11.62
C PRO A 236 -1.07 12.83 11.09
N GLU A 237 -1.57 11.72 11.64
CA GLU A 237 -1.08 10.37 11.33
C GLU A 237 -1.10 10.10 9.83
N LYS A 238 0.02 9.62 9.29
CA LYS A 238 0.16 9.30 7.87
C LYS A 238 0.29 7.81 7.69
N TYR A 239 -0.42 7.27 6.72
CA TYR A 239 -0.38 5.85 6.38
C TYR A 239 0.20 5.65 4.98
N TRP A 240 1.03 4.62 4.85
CA TRP A 240 1.45 4.09 3.56
C TRP A 240 0.67 2.82 3.26
N THR A 241 0.03 2.78 2.10
CA THR A 241 -0.68 1.59 1.61
C THR A 241 0.25 0.76 0.77
N TYR A 242 0.23 -0.56 0.99
CA TYR A 242 1.10 -1.50 0.29
C TYR A 242 0.43 -2.87 0.11
N ARG A 243 1.06 -3.70 -0.74
CA ARG A 243 0.76 -5.13 -0.87
C ARG A 243 2.00 -5.88 -1.33
N TRP A 244 1.98 -7.19 -1.14
CA TRP A 244 2.99 -8.10 -1.67
C TRP A 244 2.56 -8.72 -2.99
N VAL A 245 3.51 -8.84 -3.91
CA VAL A 245 3.30 -9.45 -5.23
C VAL A 245 4.44 -10.40 -5.55
N HIS A 246 4.13 -11.57 -6.08
CA HIS A 246 5.13 -12.44 -6.71
C HIS A 246 5.00 -12.39 -8.22
N ALA A 247 6.14 -12.26 -8.90
CA ALA A 247 6.19 -12.27 -10.36
C ALA A 247 7.35 -13.13 -10.86
N VAL A 248 7.12 -13.90 -11.93
CA VAL A 248 8.13 -14.78 -12.55
C VAL A 248 8.54 -14.27 -13.93
N ASP A 249 9.80 -14.43 -14.30
CA ASP A 249 10.34 -14.00 -15.60
C ASP A 249 10.93 -15.13 -16.45
N GLY A 250 10.91 -16.36 -15.93
CA GLY A 250 11.45 -17.54 -16.60
C GLY A 250 12.94 -17.79 -16.40
N THR A 251 13.64 -16.92 -15.66
CA THR A 251 15.10 -17.04 -15.44
C THR A 251 15.46 -17.79 -14.15
N SER A 252 14.51 -17.95 -13.23
CA SER A 252 14.67 -18.66 -11.95
C SER A 252 13.39 -19.37 -11.55
N ASN A 253 13.53 -20.39 -10.68
CA ASN A 253 12.40 -21.07 -10.03
C ASN A 253 11.83 -20.29 -8.83
N ILE A 254 12.58 -19.31 -8.32
CA ILE A 254 12.13 -18.40 -7.27
C ILE A 254 11.53 -17.17 -7.97
N PRO A 255 10.34 -16.68 -7.58
CA PRO A 255 9.82 -15.45 -8.17
C PRO A 255 10.55 -14.21 -7.64
N PHE A 256 10.34 -13.07 -8.29
CA PHE A 256 10.52 -11.78 -7.65
C PHE A 256 9.53 -11.66 -6.48
N ILE A 257 10.03 -11.27 -5.31
CA ILE A 257 9.21 -10.91 -4.15
C ILE A 257 9.15 -9.38 -4.11
N LEU A 258 7.98 -8.81 -4.35
CA LEU A 258 7.79 -7.37 -4.53
C LEU A 258 6.93 -6.81 -3.40
N GLU A 259 7.49 -5.89 -2.63
CA GLU A 259 6.77 -5.02 -1.70
C GLU A 259 6.37 -3.73 -2.44
N ILE A 260 5.10 -3.66 -2.83
CA ILE A 260 4.60 -2.59 -3.68
C ILE A 260 3.80 -1.61 -2.84
N PHE A 261 4.29 -0.37 -2.75
CA PHE A 261 3.57 0.75 -2.15
C PHE A 261 2.76 1.51 -3.20
N SER A 262 1.72 2.23 -2.76
CA SER A 262 1.01 3.13 -3.67
C SER A 262 1.96 4.20 -4.24
N SER A 263 1.94 4.33 -5.56
CA SER A 263 2.84 5.20 -6.35
C SER A 263 2.08 6.30 -7.10
N SER A 264 0.96 6.77 -6.56
CA SER A 264 0.06 7.74 -7.22
C SER A 264 -0.57 7.21 -8.53
N GLN A 265 -0.71 5.89 -8.63
CA GLN A 265 -1.32 5.18 -9.76
C GLN A 265 -2.42 4.22 -9.25
N PRO A 266 -3.49 4.73 -8.60
CA PRO A 266 -4.45 3.89 -7.87
C PRO A 266 -5.19 2.90 -8.76
N GLU A 267 -5.44 3.22 -10.03
CA GLU A 267 -6.09 2.32 -10.99
C GLU A 267 -5.20 1.10 -11.32
N ILE A 268 -3.89 1.34 -11.46
CA ILE A 268 -2.92 0.27 -11.73
C ILE A 268 -2.66 -0.53 -10.47
N PHE A 269 -2.44 0.12 -9.33
CA PHE A 269 -2.19 -0.53 -8.03
C PHE A 269 -3.32 -1.46 -7.62
N ASN A 270 -4.58 -1.02 -7.76
CA ASN A 270 -5.74 -1.87 -7.47
C ASN A 270 -6.05 -2.87 -8.59
N GLY A 271 -5.55 -2.62 -9.80
CA GLY A 271 -5.70 -3.48 -10.98
C GLY A 271 -4.66 -4.59 -11.10
N ILE A 272 -3.79 -4.81 -10.11
CA ILE A 272 -2.83 -5.93 -10.12
C ILE A 272 -3.55 -7.24 -9.76
N TYR A 273 -3.49 -8.23 -10.65
CA TYR A 273 -4.02 -9.58 -10.43
C TYR A 273 -3.10 -10.63 -11.07
N PRO A 274 -3.15 -11.91 -10.65
CA PRO A 274 -2.37 -12.97 -11.27
C PRO A 274 -2.57 -13.09 -12.78
N MET A 275 -1.57 -13.58 -13.49
CA MET A 275 -1.53 -13.67 -14.96
C MET A 275 -1.41 -12.33 -15.72
N THR A 276 -1.27 -11.19 -15.04
CA THR A 276 -0.88 -9.93 -15.69
C THR A 276 0.63 -9.84 -15.87
N TYR A 277 1.08 -9.15 -16.91
CA TYR A 277 2.44 -8.62 -16.94
C TYR A 277 2.52 -7.43 -15.99
N LEU A 278 3.60 -7.37 -15.22
CA LEU A 278 3.86 -6.31 -14.27
C LEU A 278 5.27 -5.78 -14.52
N VAL A 279 5.35 -4.47 -14.77
CA VAL A 279 6.61 -3.73 -14.83
C VAL A 279 6.67 -2.82 -13.62
N CYS A 280 7.76 -2.89 -12.87
CA CYS A 280 8.06 -1.97 -11.78
C CYS A 280 9.41 -1.33 -12.02
N THR A 281 9.47 0.00 -12.06
CA THR A 281 10.72 0.74 -12.27
C THR A 281 11.30 1.25 -10.96
N GLN A 282 12.60 1.52 -10.92
CA GLN A 282 13.31 2.14 -9.78
C GLN A 282 12.99 1.47 -8.44
N MET A 283 12.86 0.14 -8.45
CA MET A 283 12.63 -0.66 -7.25
C MET A 283 13.95 -0.84 -6.50
N ARG A 284 13.93 -0.76 -5.17
CA ARG A 284 15.13 -0.97 -4.34
C ARG A 284 15.26 -2.42 -3.92
N LYS A 285 16.44 -3.01 -4.11
CA LYS A 285 16.78 -4.32 -3.53
C LYS A 285 16.94 -4.20 -2.03
N CYS A 286 16.26 -5.09 -1.31
CA CYS A 286 16.40 -5.28 0.12
C CYS A 286 16.75 -6.74 0.39
N GLN A 287 17.75 -6.97 1.26
CA GLN A 287 18.14 -8.30 1.68
C GLN A 287 18.55 -8.28 3.15
N GLU A 288 17.75 -8.93 3.99
CA GLU A 288 18.08 -9.18 5.38
C GLU A 288 19.04 -10.38 5.51
N GLN A 289 19.73 -10.46 6.64
CA GLN A 289 20.69 -11.53 6.90
C GLN A 289 19.99 -12.89 6.84
N HIS A 290 20.54 -13.83 6.05
CA HIS A 290 19.98 -15.17 5.83
C HIS A 290 18.57 -15.22 5.19
N SER A 291 18.10 -14.12 4.58
CA SER A 291 16.85 -14.09 3.83
C SER A 291 17.07 -13.97 2.31
N LEU A 292 16.05 -14.35 1.55
CA LEU A 292 16.02 -14.11 0.10
C LEU A 292 15.89 -12.60 -0.18
N PRO A 293 16.49 -12.10 -1.26
CA PRO A 293 16.31 -10.71 -1.64
C PRO A 293 14.87 -10.45 -2.09
N TYR A 294 14.34 -9.30 -1.69
CA TYR A 294 13.07 -8.75 -2.18
C TYR A 294 13.28 -7.35 -2.74
N LEU A 295 12.30 -6.85 -3.46
CA LEU A 295 12.30 -5.51 -4.02
C LEU A 295 11.20 -4.67 -3.37
N THR A 296 11.53 -3.47 -2.90
CA THR A 296 10.57 -2.53 -2.35
C THR A 296 10.48 -1.26 -3.20
N SER A 297 9.31 -0.60 -3.16
CA SER A 297 9.08 0.62 -3.94
C SER A 297 9.93 1.79 -3.43
N SER A 298 10.39 2.64 -4.35
CA SER A 298 10.99 3.94 -4.06
C SER A 298 9.98 5.08 -4.24
N CYS A 299 10.43 6.33 -4.06
CA CYS A 299 9.58 7.49 -4.35
C CYS A 299 9.37 7.66 -5.85
N GLU A 300 10.27 7.11 -6.67
CA GLU A 300 10.33 7.21 -8.12
C GLU A 300 9.82 5.95 -8.83
N THR A 301 9.35 4.96 -8.06
CA THR A 301 8.79 3.73 -8.63
C THR A 301 7.53 4.04 -9.43
N GLN A 302 7.54 3.57 -10.68
CA GLN A 302 6.35 3.53 -11.52
C GLN A 302 5.97 2.08 -11.79
N ILE A 303 4.66 1.85 -11.86
CA ILE A 303 4.10 0.52 -12.04
C ILE A 303 3.28 0.51 -13.31
N PHE A 304 3.38 -0.55 -14.10
CA PHE A 304 2.55 -0.75 -15.28
C PHE A 304 2.09 -2.20 -15.36
N THR A 305 0.80 -2.39 -15.65
CA THR A 305 0.20 -3.70 -15.85
C THR A 305 -0.29 -3.90 -17.29
N THR A 306 -0.73 -5.12 -17.63
CA THR A 306 -1.30 -5.43 -18.94
C THR A 306 -2.42 -4.43 -19.28
N GLY A 307 -2.31 -3.80 -20.45
CA GLY A 307 -3.15 -2.69 -20.88
C GLY A 307 -2.46 -1.32 -20.85
N TYR A 308 -1.39 -1.16 -20.04
CA TYR A 308 -0.68 0.10 -19.85
C TYR A 308 0.73 0.13 -20.46
N HIS A 309 1.17 -0.95 -21.12
CA HIS A 309 2.49 -1.02 -21.74
C HIS A 309 2.58 -0.30 -23.09
N LYS A 310 1.45 -0.06 -23.78
CA LYS A 310 1.45 0.56 -25.11
C LYS A 310 2.02 1.98 -25.02
N GLY A 311 3.00 2.30 -25.87
CA GLY A 311 3.63 3.61 -25.93
C GLY A 311 4.71 3.84 -24.87
N GLN A 312 4.98 2.87 -23.99
CA GLN A 312 6.03 3.01 -22.99
C GLN A 312 7.43 2.79 -23.62
N PRO A 313 8.45 3.60 -23.28
CA PRO A 313 9.76 3.53 -23.95
C PRO A 313 10.50 2.19 -23.71
N TYR A 314 10.26 1.54 -22.56
CA TYR A 314 10.86 0.25 -22.22
C TYR A 314 10.43 -0.92 -23.12
N VAL A 315 9.37 -0.81 -23.92
CA VAL A 315 8.90 -1.92 -24.78
C VAL A 315 9.95 -2.33 -25.82
N SER A 316 10.87 -1.43 -26.15
CA SER A 316 12.00 -1.69 -27.05
C SER A 316 13.16 -2.47 -26.41
N ASP A 317 13.19 -2.56 -25.07
CA ASP A 317 14.26 -3.20 -24.30
C ASP A 317 14.37 -4.70 -24.61
N GLN A 318 15.60 -5.20 -24.71
CA GLN A 318 15.86 -6.58 -25.09
C GLN A 318 15.40 -7.58 -24.03
N ARG A 319 15.53 -7.25 -22.73
CA ARG A 319 15.09 -8.11 -21.62
C ARG A 319 13.57 -8.19 -21.57
N VAL A 320 12.89 -7.08 -21.83
CA VAL A 320 11.43 -7.04 -21.98
C VAL A 320 10.99 -7.92 -23.16
N LYS A 321 11.65 -7.81 -24.33
CA LYS A 321 11.36 -8.66 -25.49
C LYS A 321 11.57 -10.14 -25.19
N SER A 322 12.67 -10.50 -24.53
CA SER A 322 12.97 -11.88 -24.12
C SER A 322 11.91 -12.43 -23.17
N PHE A 323 11.48 -11.64 -22.18
CA PHE A 323 10.38 -12.00 -21.27
C PHE A 323 9.08 -12.26 -22.06
N ILE A 324 8.69 -11.35 -22.95
CA ILE A 324 7.48 -11.51 -23.76
C ILE A 324 7.58 -12.77 -24.63
N GLN A 325 8.74 -13.06 -25.21
CA GLN A 325 8.95 -14.29 -25.96
C GLN A 325 8.82 -15.55 -25.09
N TRP A 326 9.39 -15.53 -23.88
CA TRP A 326 9.26 -16.62 -22.91
C TRP A 326 7.81 -16.87 -22.53
N THR A 327 7.01 -15.84 -22.25
CA THR A 327 5.60 -16.01 -21.86
C THR A 327 4.76 -16.73 -22.92
N LYS A 328 5.10 -16.59 -24.21
CA LYS A 328 4.42 -17.30 -25.31
C LYS A 328 4.65 -18.82 -25.28
N THR A 329 5.63 -19.30 -24.52
CA THR A 329 5.92 -20.73 -24.35
C THR A 329 5.11 -21.38 -23.22
N LEU A 330 4.45 -20.55 -22.39
CA LEU A 330 3.71 -21.02 -21.22
C LEU A 330 2.33 -21.55 -21.61
N LYS A 331 1.83 -22.49 -20.80
CA LYS A 331 0.45 -22.97 -20.89
C LYS A 331 -0.35 -22.38 -19.74
N ASP A 332 -1.40 -21.62 -20.07
CA ASP A 332 -2.22 -20.91 -19.09
C ASP A 332 -2.80 -21.82 -18.01
N ASN A 333 -3.27 -23.00 -18.39
CA ASN A 333 -3.84 -23.97 -17.45
C ASN A 333 -2.82 -24.52 -16.43
N VAL A 334 -1.54 -24.59 -16.79
CA VAL A 334 -0.46 -24.98 -15.87
C VAL A 334 -0.11 -23.82 -14.96
N MET A 335 -0.05 -22.60 -15.51
CA MET A 335 0.27 -21.40 -14.74
C MET A 335 -0.81 -21.07 -13.72
N LEU A 336 -2.08 -21.14 -14.10
CA LEU A 336 -3.23 -20.85 -13.21
C LEU A 336 -3.22 -21.73 -11.95
N LYS A 337 -2.77 -22.99 -12.04
CA LYS A 337 -2.63 -23.88 -10.86
C LYS A 337 -1.60 -23.39 -9.84
N LYS A 338 -0.67 -22.53 -10.25
CA LYS A 338 0.37 -21.92 -9.40
C LYS A 338 0.02 -20.50 -8.97
N THR A 339 -1.21 -20.04 -9.25
CA THR A 339 -1.63 -18.68 -8.94
C THR A 339 -2.49 -18.59 -7.70
N ALA A 340 -2.24 -17.57 -6.89
CA ALA A 340 -3.02 -17.29 -5.69
C ALA A 340 -3.28 -15.78 -5.55
N VAL A 341 -4.33 -15.40 -4.85
CA VAL A 341 -4.69 -14.00 -4.59
C VAL A 341 -5.32 -13.84 -3.21
N GLY A 342 -5.12 -12.67 -2.61
CA GLY A 342 -5.57 -12.35 -1.27
C GLY A 342 -4.68 -12.98 -0.19
N GLY A 343 -5.19 -12.98 1.03
CA GLY A 343 -4.50 -13.52 2.17
C GLY A 343 -3.51 -12.57 2.83
N HIS A 344 -3.25 -12.85 4.11
CA HIS A 344 -2.15 -12.24 4.84
C HIS A 344 -0.84 -12.82 4.31
N TYR A 345 0.12 -11.95 4.04
CA TYR A 345 1.45 -12.33 3.63
C TYR A 345 2.44 -11.40 4.30
N SER A 346 3.48 -11.98 4.87
CA SER A 346 4.52 -11.21 5.51
C SER A 346 5.88 -11.73 5.11
N PHE A 347 6.75 -10.80 4.73
CA PHE A 347 8.10 -11.06 4.28
C PHE A 347 8.97 -9.83 4.63
N PRO A 348 10.27 -10.00 4.92
CA PRO A 348 10.94 -11.27 5.17
C PRO A 348 10.40 -12.00 6.41
N HIS A 349 10.63 -13.31 6.45
CA HIS A 349 10.28 -14.11 7.61
C HIS A 349 11.13 -13.71 8.80
N PRO A 350 10.59 -13.76 10.03
CA PRO A 350 11.39 -13.44 11.21
C PRO A 350 12.65 -14.31 11.31
N PRO A 351 13.77 -13.74 11.80
CA PRO A 351 15.08 -14.41 11.82
C PRO A 351 15.06 -15.69 12.67
N GLN A 352 16.11 -16.51 12.56
CA GLN A 352 16.25 -17.71 13.39
C GLN A 352 16.45 -17.40 14.87
N ILE A 353 17.17 -16.31 15.18
CA ILE A 353 17.43 -15.85 16.53
C ILE A 353 16.69 -14.54 16.74
N PHE A 354 15.90 -14.44 17.81
CA PHE A 354 15.29 -13.20 18.22
C PHE A 354 16.34 -12.35 18.94
N THR A 355 16.67 -11.19 18.38
CA THR A 355 17.62 -10.24 18.98
C THR A 355 16.88 -9.02 19.48
N GLN A 356 17.13 -8.66 20.73
CA GLN A 356 16.61 -7.44 21.34
C GLN A 356 17.78 -6.50 21.64
N SER A 357 17.90 -5.41 20.87
CA SER A 357 18.90 -4.36 21.10
C SER A 357 18.32 -3.24 21.96
N VAL A 358 19.16 -2.72 22.86
CA VAL A 358 18.85 -1.56 23.71
C VAL A 358 19.04 -0.22 22.96
N ALA A 359 19.65 -0.23 21.76
CA ALA A 359 19.95 0.97 20.97
C ALA A 359 19.09 1.09 19.69
N ASP A 360 18.35 2.20 19.59
CA ASP A 360 17.70 2.81 18.41
C ASP A 360 17.04 1.90 17.34
N GLY A 361 15.76 1.57 17.57
CA GLY A 361 14.60 2.04 16.79
C GLY A 361 14.39 1.68 15.31
N SER A 362 15.40 1.29 14.53
CA SER A 362 15.25 1.02 13.09
C SER A 362 15.48 -0.45 12.76
N GLY A 363 14.39 -1.20 12.59
CA GLY A 363 14.38 -2.52 11.96
C GLY A 363 14.07 -3.69 12.89
N GLN A 364 14.18 -3.53 14.22
CA GLN A 364 13.84 -4.60 15.15
C GLN A 364 12.35 -4.61 15.54
N ILE A 365 11.82 -5.81 15.77
CA ILE A 365 10.45 -6.03 16.19
C ILE A 365 10.32 -5.63 17.67
N PRO A 366 9.44 -4.68 18.02
CA PRO A 366 9.33 -4.19 19.39
C PRO A 366 8.79 -5.29 20.30
N LEU A 367 9.49 -5.56 21.40
CA LEU A 367 8.98 -6.38 22.49
C LEU A 367 8.07 -5.52 23.38
N VAL A 368 6.83 -5.96 23.54
CA VAL A 368 5.76 -5.22 24.22
C VAL A 368 5.24 -6.05 25.40
N ALA A 369 4.87 -5.39 26.49
CA ALA A 369 4.25 -6.07 27.63
C ALA A 369 2.84 -6.55 27.28
N ALA A 370 2.41 -7.70 27.80
CA ALA A 370 1.08 -8.24 27.53
C ALA A 370 -0.06 -7.27 27.93
N ASN A 371 0.14 -6.46 28.98
CA ASN A 371 -0.80 -5.40 29.40
C ASN A 371 -1.06 -4.33 28.35
N ASP A 372 -0.12 -4.13 27.44
CA ASP A 372 -0.25 -3.10 26.40
C ASP A 372 -0.97 -3.62 25.16
N LEU A 373 -1.09 -4.95 24.97
CA LEU A 373 -1.67 -5.57 23.78
C LEU A 373 -3.07 -5.05 23.46
N LYS A 374 -3.93 -4.90 24.48
CA LYS A 374 -5.28 -4.36 24.29
C LYS A 374 -5.24 -2.97 23.67
N ARG A 375 -4.42 -2.08 24.24
CA ARG A 375 -4.24 -0.71 23.75
C ARG A 375 -3.65 -0.71 22.33
N GLU A 376 -2.71 -1.62 22.06
CA GLU A 376 -2.13 -1.76 20.72
C GLU A 376 -3.18 -2.22 19.70
N MET A 377 -4.08 -3.15 20.05
CA MET A 377 -5.16 -3.64 19.20
C MET A 377 -6.25 -2.58 18.97
N GLU A 378 -6.71 -1.91 20.03
CA GLU A 378 -7.72 -0.84 19.99
C GLU A 378 -7.21 0.40 19.24
N GLY A 379 -5.88 0.61 19.20
CA GLY A 379 -5.24 1.69 18.47
C GLY A 379 -5.08 1.46 16.96
N LEU A 380 -5.36 0.26 16.44
CA LEU A 380 -5.20 -0.05 15.03
C LEU A 380 -6.28 0.63 14.19
N HIS A 381 -5.85 1.25 13.10
CA HIS A 381 -6.78 1.73 12.08
C HIS A 381 -7.10 0.65 11.06
N TYR A 382 -8.19 0.82 10.30
CA TYR A 382 -8.56 -0.12 9.25
C TYR A 382 -7.40 -0.42 8.29
N ARG A 383 -7.13 -1.72 8.10
CA ARG A 383 -5.99 -2.33 7.38
C ARG A 383 -4.60 -2.01 7.91
N GLU A 384 -4.48 -1.37 9.07
CA GLU A 384 -3.19 -1.17 9.71
C GLU A 384 -2.60 -2.53 10.10
N HIS A 385 -1.43 -2.84 9.53
CA HIS A 385 -0.61 -3.99 9.89
C HIS A 385 0.45 -3.55 10.90
N LYS A 386 0.53 -4.26 12.02
CA LYS A 386 1.51 -4.00 13.07
C LYS A 386 2.12 -5.30 13.56
N ARG A 387 3.44 -5.36 13.52
CA ARG A 387 4.23 -6.49 14.03
C ARG A 387 4.84 -6.15 15.39
N LEU A 388 4.65 -7.02 16.37
CA LEU A 388 5.22 -6.89 17.71
C LEU A 388 5.59 -8.26 18.28
N ALA A 389 6.42 -8.28 19.31
CA ALA A 389 6.77 -9.47 20.05
C ALA A 389 6.22 -9.40 21.48
N ILE A 390 5.80 -10.53 22.02
CA ILE A 390 5.44 -10.69 23.43
C ILE A 390 6.16 -11.89 24.04
N GLN A 391 6.32 -11.87 25.36
CA GLN A 391 6.81 -13.03 26.09
C GLN A 391 5.70 -13.62 26.94
N GLY A 392 5.67 -14.95 27.03
CA GLY A 392 4.63 -15.66 27.77
C GLY A 392 4.81 -17.17 27.78
N GLN A 393 3.76 -17.86 28.21
CA GLN A 393 3.63 -19.31 28.25
C GLN A 393 2.40 -19.74 27.45
N ILE A 394 2.46 -20.88 26.78
CA ILE A 394 1.30 -21.43 26.06
C ILE A 394 0.44 -22.20 27.06
N MET A 395 -0.82 -21.80 27.20
CA MET A 395 -1.75 -22.36 28.19
C MET A 395 -2.79 -23.28 27.59
N ALA A 396 -3.16 -23.05 26.33
CA ALA A 396 -4.13 -23.87 25.62
C ALA A 396 -3.87 -23.80 24.12
N VAL A 397 -4.19 -24.89 23.43
CA VAL A 397 -4.07 -25.00 21.98
C VAL A 397 -5.29 -25.72 21.46
N ARG A 398 -5.97 -25.09 20.50
CA ARG A 398 -7.15 -25.65 19.86
C ARG A 398 -6.97 -25.67 18.36
N TYR A 399 -7.19 -26.82 17.71
CA TYR A 399 -7.31 -26.85 16.27
C TYR A 399 -8.73 -26.50 15.84
N VAL A 400 -8.85 -25.60 14.86
CA VAL A 400 -10.12 -25.11 14.33
C VAL A 400 -10.19 -25.45 12.85
N ILE A 401 -11.13 -26.32 12.49
CA ILE A 401 -11.40 -26.73 11.11
C ILE A 401 -12.20 -25.61 10.41
N TRP A 402 -11.90 -25.36 9.14
CA TRP A 402 -12.71 -24.41 8.36
C TRP A 402 -14.13 -24.97 8.15
N PRO A 403 -15.17 -24.12 8.22
CA PRO A 403 -16.51 -24.56 7.84
C PRO A 403 -16.49 -24.99 6.37
N GLU A 404 -16.84 -26.26 6.10
CA GLU A 404 -16.95 -26.77 4.72
C GLU A 404 -17.98 -25.94 3.95
N SER A 405 -17.52 -25.28 2.88
CA SER A 405 -18.44 -24.71 1.88
C SER A 405 -19.08 -25.88 1.13
N ALA A 406 -20.37 -26.13 1.37
CA ALA A 406 -21.13 -27.19 0.70
C ALA A 406 -20.82 -27.23 -0.80
N SER A 407 -20.12 -28.26 -1.24
CA SER A 407 -19.89 -28.56 -2.64
C SER A 407 -21.24 -28.93 -3.25
N SER A 408 -21.82 -28.02 -4.03
CA SER A 408 -22.95 -28.36 -4.89
C SER A 408 -22.45 -29.11 -6.12
N ASP A 409 -21.89 -30.31 -5.91
CA ASP A 409 -21.81 -31.34 -6.94
C ASP A 409 -22.94 -32.33 -6.67
N GLN A 410 -24.13 -32.01 -7.18
CA GLN A 410 -25.13 -33.02 -7.48
C GLN A 410 -25.60 -32.87 -8.92
N SER A 411 -25.15 -33.83 -9.71
CA SER A 411 -25.83 -34.32 -10.89
C SER A 411 -27.27 -34.67 -10.55
N ALA A 412 -28.23 -33.88 -11.04
CA ALA A 412 -29.62 -34.30 -11.13
C ALA A 412 -30.11 -34.03 -12.56
N GLY A 413 -30.06 -35.07 -13.39
CA GLY A 413 -30.82 -35.11 -14.62
C GLY A 413 -32.31 -35.26 -14.33
N GLY A 414 -33.13 -34.56 -15.13
CA GLY A 414 -34.53 -34.88 -15.36
C GLY A 414 -35.55 -34.04 -14.59
N ALA A 415 -36.14 -33.04 -15.25
CA ALA A 415 -37.51 -33.10 -15.76
C ALA A 415 -37.95 -31.73 -16.32
N VAL A 416 -38.21 -31.71 -17.62
CA VAL A 416 -38.93 -30.66 -18.32
C VAL A 416 -40.38 -30.63 -17.82
N LEU A 417 -40.88 -29.45 -17.44
CA LEU A 417 -42.29 -29.05 -17.60
C LEU A 417 -42.35 -27.52 -17.53
N GLY A 418 -42.67 -26.89 -18.66
CA GLY A 418 -42.60 -25.44 -18.85
C GLY A 418 -43.94 -24.72 -18.73
N VAL A 419 -43.85 -23.39 -18.56
CA VAL A 419 -44.82 -22.35 -18.97
C VAL A 419 -43.98 -21.07 -19.16
N SER A 420 -43.57 -20.74 -20.38
CA SER A 420 -44.20 -19.82 -21.35
C SER A 420 -44.27 -18.34 -20.92
N GLY A 421 -43.48 -17.50 -21.61
CA GLY A 421 -43.86 -16.13 -21.96
C GLY A 421 -42.77 -15.07 -21.75
N LEU A 422 -42.01 -14.73 -22.81
CA LEU A 422 -41.81 -13.36 -23.33
C LEU A 422 -40.84 -13.36 -24.53
N PRO A 423 -41.00 -12.45 -25.51
CA PRO A 423 -40.51 -12.63 -26.87
C PRO A 423 -39.05 -12.22 -27.07
N ARG A 424 -38.37 -13.05 -27.86
CA ARG A 424 -37.05 -12.83 -28.46
C ARG A 424 -37.21 -11.93 -29.69
N VAL A 425 -36.47 -10.82 -29.74
CA VAL A 425 -36.07 -10.20 -31.01
C VAL A 425 -34.54 -10.20 -31.06
N GLN A 426 -34.01 -10.99 -31.98
CA GLN A 426 -32.61 -10.99 -32.38
C GLN A 426 -32.28 -9.66 -33.04
N ARG A 427 -31.12 -9.06 -32.74
CA ARG A 427 -30.36 -8.35 -33.78
C ARG A 427 -28.87 -8.65 -33.66
N THR A 428 -28.42 -9.11 -34.81
CA THR A 428 -27.09 -9.35 -35.36
C THR A 428 -26.11 -8.22 -35.04
N VAL A 429 -24.87 -8.60 -34.76
CA VAL A 429 -23.69 -7.73 -34.73
C VAL A 429 -23.33 -7.38 -36.18
N GLU A 430 -23.35 -6.11 -36.52
CA GLU A 430 -22.64 -5.57 -37.68
C GLU A 430 -21.74 -4.43 -37.20
N GLU A 431 -20.45 -4.61 -37.47
CA GLU A 431 -19.43 -3.58 -37.47
C GLU A 431 -19.78 -2.54 -38.54
N THR A 432 -19.68 -1.25 -38.21
CA THR A 432 -19.43 -0.23 -39.24
C THR A 432 -18.81 1.00 -38.61
N GLU A 433 -17.58 1.27 -39.06
CA GLU A 433 -16.98 2.59 -39.08
C GLU A 433 -17.92 3.59 -39.75
N THR A 434 -17.99 4.82 -39.27
CA THR A 434 -18.34 5.96 -40.14
C THR A 434 -17.86 7.28 -39.54
N GLU A 435 -17.02 7.94 -40.33
CA GLU A 435 -16.68 9.35 -40.29
C GLU A 435 -17.94 10.24 -40.32
N ILE A 436 -17.90 11.37 -39.63
CA ILE A 436 -18.70 12.54 -40.01
C ILE A 436 -17.78 13.75 -39.97
N ASN A 437 -17.54 14.28 -41.17
CA ASN A 437 -16.90 15.56 -41.42
C ASN A 437 -17.96 16.54 -41.95
N SER A 438 -17.60 17.82 -41.91
CA SER A 438 -18.18 18.99 -42.59
C SER A 438 -19.19 19.90 -41.84
N GLU A 439 -18.60 21.00 -41.36
CA GLU A 439 -18.88 22.39 -41.76
C GLU A 439 -20.23 23.06 -41.44
N THR A 440 -20.15 24.14 -40.65
CA THR A 440 -20.83 25.40 -41.01
C THR A 440 -20.02 26.61 -40.52
N THR A 441 -19.74 27.52 -41.45
CA THR A 441 -18.95 28.75 -41.36
C THR A 441 -19.78 29.96 -40.83
N PRO A 442 -19.17 31.15 -40.61
CA PRO A 442 -19.45 32.02 -39.47
C PRO A 442 -20.45 33.15 -39.78
N SER A 443 -20.95 33.79 -38.73
CA SER A 443 -21.53 35.14 -38.83
C SER A 443 -20.86 36.06 -37.83
N GLY A 444 -20.09 37.00 -38.36
CA GLY A 444 -19.56 38.13 -37.62
C GLY A 444 -20.61 39.22 -37.43
N VAL A 445 -20.55 39.90 -36.29
CA VAL A 445 -21.01 41.28 -36.15
C VAL A 445 -19.92 42.05 -35.41
N GLN A 446 -19.38 43.05 -36.11
CA GLN A 446 -18.47 44.06 -35.60
C GLN A 446 -19.22 45.14 -34.80
N SER A 447 -18.43 45.92 -34.06
CA SER A 447 -18.63 47.31 -33.59
C SER A 447 -19.25 47.48 -32.19
N SER A 448 -18.86 48.41 -31.31
CA SER A 448 -17.79 49.41 -31.12
C SER A 448 -18.06 50.01 -29.68
N PRO A 449 -17.52 51.16 -29.20
CA PRO A 449 -16.62 51.15 -28.04
C PRO A 449 -17.08 52.02 -26.84
N GLY A 450 -16.44 51.79 -25.69
CA GLY A 450 -16.05 52.88 -24.79
C GLY A 450 -17.04 53.34 -23.70
N ARG A 451 -16.56 53.32 -22.45
CA ARG A 451 -16.58 54.53 -21.62
C ARG A 451 -15.53 54.49 -20.51
N ARG A 452 -14.56 55.40 -20.64
CA ARG A 452 -13.61 55.83 -19.60
C ARG A 452 -14.38 56.43 -18.41
N LYS A 453 -13.95 56.12 -17.19
CA LYS A 453 -13.87 57.10 -16.09
C LYS A 453 -12.59 56.87 -15.28
N ARG A 454 -11.61 57.75 -15.53
CA ARG A 454 -10.51 58.10 -14.63
C ARG A 454 -11.05 59.10 -13.60
N LYS A 455 -10.68 58.97 -12.33
CA LYS A 455 -10.28 60.08 -11.43
C LYS A 455 -9.32 59.54 -10.36
N ARG A 456 -8.26 60.33 -10.10
CA ARG A 456 -7.04 60.06 -9.30
C ARG A 456 -7.18 60.62 -7.84
N PRO A 457 -6.10 60.90 -7.06
CA PRO A 457 -5.71 60.25 -5.79
C PRO A 457 -5.70 61.25 -4.59
N PRO A 458 -5.03 60.94 -3.47
CA PRO A 458 -3.78 61.67 -3.11
C PRO A 458 -2.67 60.76 -2.49
N GLU A 459 -1.40 60.83 -2.90
CA GLU A 459 -0.26 61.61 -2.31
C GLU A 459 -0.03 61.36 -0.80
N ARG A 460 0.92 60.51 -0.38
CA ARG A 460 2.41 60.64 -0.20
C ARG A 460 2.87 61.74 0.77
N VAL A 461 3.73 61.35 1.72
CA VAL A 461 5.07 61.93 2.07
C VAL A 461 5.76 61.00 3.11
N PRO A 462 7.11 60.97 3.20
CA PRO A 462 7.91 59.75 3.35
C PRO A 462 8.84 59.70 4.59
N GLY A 463 9.61 58.61 4.73
CA GLY A 463 11.04 58.72 5.10
C GLY A 463 11.63 57.62 6.00
N HIS A 464 12.80 57.12 5.57
CA HIS A 464 13.91 56.47 6.30
C HIS A 464 13.75 55.01 6.77
N SER A 465 14.77 54.13 6.78
CA SER A 465 16.01 53.83 6.03
C SER A 465 16.72 52.71 6.82
N CYS A 466 17.59 51.91 6.17
CA CYS A 466 18.67 51.06 6.75
C CYS A 466 18.22 49.69 7.33
N THR A 467 18.58 48.52 6.76
CA THR A 467 19.87 47.76 6.66
C THR A 467 20.20 46.89 7.86
N GLU A 468 20.88 45.76 7.56
CA GLU A 468 21.56 44.76 8.41
C GLU A 468 20.67 43.61 8.94
N GLU A 469 20.87 42.35 8.55
CA GLU A 469 22.02 41.42 8.70
C GLU A 469 22.18 40.82 10.11
N GLU A 470 22.27 39.49 10.09
CA GLU A 470 23.04 38.60 10.97
C GLU A 470 22.56 38.20 12.38
N LEU A 471 22.41 36.87 12.51
CA LEU A 471 23.04 35.94 13.47
C LEU A 471 22.91 36.18 14.99
N CYS A 472 22.30 35.20 15.66
CA CYS A 472 22.78 34.54 16.88
C CYS A 472 21.95 33.24 17.05
N GLY A 473 22.48 32.04 17.29
CA GLY A 473 23.70 31.70 18.00
C GLY A 473 23.46 31.74 19.49
N HIS A 474 23.09 30.60 20.09
CA HIS A 474 23.67 30.03 21.33
C HIS A 474 22.71 29.08 22.05
N GLU A 475 23.23 27.87 22.24
CA GLU A 475 22.91 26.92 23.29
C GLU A 475 23.16 27.54 24.67
N GLU A 476 22.39 27.17 25.69
CA GLU A 476 22.91 26.41 26.84
C GLU A 476 21.84 26.14 27.91
N GLN A 477 22.14 25.08 28.67
CA GLN A 477 21.38 24.38 29.69
C GLN A 477 21.08 25.21 30.94
N SER A 478 19.99 24.87 31.64
CA SER A 478 20.01 24.68 33.11
C SER A 478 18.72 24.01 33.60
N VAL A 479 18.90 23.13 34.57
CA VAL A 479 17.90 22.26 35.22
C VAL A 479 17.36 22.95 36.51
N PRO A 480 16.59 22.29 37.40
CA PRO A 480 15.21 22.66 37.74
C PRO A 480 15.07 23.29 39.13
N GLU A 481 13.97 23.99 39.41
CA GLU A 481 13.53 24.19 40.80
C GLU A 481 12.02 23.98 40.96
N THR A 482 11.76 23.17 41.97
CA THR A 482 10.51 22.74 42.57
C THR A 482 9.87 23.87 43.36
N GLU A 483 8.56 24.11 43.22
CA GLU A 483 7.75 24.59 44.36
C GLU A 483 6.34 23.98 44.31
N GLU A 484 6.00 23.31 45.41
CA GLU A 484 4.66 22.86 45.77
C GLU A 484 3.77 24.06 46.16
N GLY A 485 2.46 23.95 45.91
CA GLY A 485 1.49 24.99 46.24
C GLY A 485 0.03 24.52 46.21
N VAL A 486 -0.30 23.60 47.13
CA VAL A 486 -1.57 23.33 47.83
C VAL A 486 -2.88 24.01 47.34
N SER A 487 -3.81 23.13 46.93
CA SER A 487 -5.28 23.09 47.08
C SER A 487 -6.16 24.35 47.15
N THR A 488 -7.25 24.34 46.38
CA THR A 488 -8.57 24.66 46.93
C THR A 488 -9.67 23.85 46.23
N GLN A 489 -10.49 23.21 47.05
CA GLN A 489 -11.72 22.49 46.74
C GLN A 489 -12.75 23.41 46.08
N ASP A 490 -13.49 22.90 45.09
CA ASP A 490 -14.94 23.10 45.07
C ASP A 490 -15.66 21.90 44.43
N ARG A 491 -16.48 21.27 45.26
CA ARG A 491 -17.43 20.21 44.92
C ARG A 491 -18.75 20.87 44.54
N LEU A 492 -19.29 20.55 43.37
CA LEU A 492 -20.73 20.52 43.17
C LEU A 492 -21.11 19.20 42.47
N THR A 493 -21.80 18.40 43.27
CA THR A 493 -22.46 17.13 42.98
C THR A 493 -23.72 17.35 42.16
N GLU A 494 -23.87 16.64 41.04
CA GLU A 494 -25.19 16.21 40.55
C GLU A 494 -25.21 14.69 40.45
N GLN A 495 -25.94 14.10 41.39
CA GLN A 495 -26.31 12.68 41.44
C GLN A 495 -27.42 12.45 40.43
N THR A 496 -27.17 11.63 39.40
CA THR A 496 -28.25 10.92 38.70
C THR A 496 -28.15 9.44 39.06
N ILE A 497 -29.11 9.02 39.87
CA ILE A 497 -29.35 7.64 40.29
C ILE A 497 -29.77 6.86 39.04
N ILE A 498 -28.96 5.88 38.61
CA ILE A 498 -29.42 4.82 37.72
C ILE A 498 -29.16 3.48 38.40
N SER A 499 -30.27 2.80 38.61
CA SER A 499 -30.47 1.56 39.32
C SER A 499 -29.67 0.40 38.72
N ARG A 500 -28.97 -0.32 39.59
CA ARG A 500 -28.34 -1.63 39.38
C ARG A 500 -29.40 -2.68 38.99
N PRO A 501 -29.24 -3.44 37.89
CA PRO A 501 -29.82 -4.76 37.78
C PRO A 501 -28.77 -5.77 38.22
N GLN A 502 -28.96 -6.37 39.39
CA GLN A 502 -28.37 -7.68 39.70
C GLN A 502 -29.20 -8.74 38.96
N GLY A 503 -28.52 -9.56 38.16
CA GLY A 503 -29.08 -10.73 37.49
C GLY A 503 -27.93 -11.63 37.00
N PRO A 504 -28.04 -12.96 37.12
CA PRO A 504 -26.89 -13.86 37.24
C PRO A 504 -26.27 -14.23 35.89
N SER A 505 -24.96 -14.52 35.92
CA SER A 505 -24.25 -15.22 34.85
C SER A 505 -24.84 -16.63 34.70
N ALA A 506 -25.71 -16.82 33.71
CA ALA A 506 -26.18 -18.13 33.30
C ALA A 506 -25.51 -18.51 31.98
N PHE A 507 -24.78 -19.63 32.01
CA PHE A 507 -24.32 -20.36 30.83
C PHE A 507 -25.51 -20.68 29.90
N PRO A 508 -25.31 -20.76 28.58
CA PRO A 508 -26.25 -21.48 27.72
C PRO A 508 -26.20 -22.96 28.14
N GLN A 509 -27.24 -23.44 28.81
CA GLN A 509 -27.47 -24.87 28.96
C GLN A 509 -27.70 -25.44 27.56
N ILE A 510 -26.79 -26.30 27.13
CA ILE A 510 -26.97 -27.16 25.96
C ILE A 510 -28.18 -28.04 26.25
N GLU A 511 -29.28 -27.81 25.55
CA GLU A 511 -30.40 -28.74 25.53
C GLU A 511 -29.91 -30.10 25.04
N ARG A 512 -29.95 -31.08 25.95
CA ARG A 512 -29.78 -32.50 25.63
C ARG A 512 -30.98 -32.97 24.83
N ALA A 513 -30.81 -33.08 23.51
CA ALA A 513 -31.38 -34.17 22.72
C ALA A 513 -30.75 -34.15 21.32
N THR A 514 -30.19 -35.30 20.90
CA THR A 514 -29.42 -35.58 19.66
C THR A 514 -28.02 -34.97 19.62
N GLY A 515 -26.91 -35.67 19.83
CA GLY A 515 -26.64 -37.07 20.13
C GLY A 515 -25.12 -37.28 20.07
N GLU A 516 -24.46 -37.22 21.24
CA GLU A 516 -23.13 -37.75 21.67
C GLU A 516 -21.88 -37.71 20.77
N ARG A 517 -21.95 -37.65 19.42
CA ARG A 517 -20.79 -37.54 18.52
C ARG A 517 -20.16 -36.14 18.48
N ALA A 518 -20.97 -35.07 18.41
CA ALA A 518 -20.46 -33.70 18.30
C ALA A 518 -19.74 -33.17 19.57
N ALA A 519 -20.07 -33.71 20.75
CA ALA A 519 -19.39 -33.33 21.99
C ALA A 519 -18.03 -34.05 22.15
N ALA A 520 -17.92 -35.30 21.67
CA ALA A 520 -16.67 -36.05 21.68
C ALA A 520 -15.63 -35.47 20.69
N ASP A 521 -16.08 -35.00 19.53
CA ASP A 521 -15.21 -34.35 18.52
C ASP A 521 -14.62 -33.01 19.00
N CYS A 522 -15.29 -32.30 19.91
CA CYS A 522 -14.82 -31.02 20.43
C CYS A 522 -13.59 -31.14 21.37
N PHE A 523 -13.44 -32.26 22.07
CA PHE A 523 -12.28 -32.53 22.94
C PHE A 523 -11.07 -33.06 22.16
N ARG A 524 -11.30 -33.62 20.97
CA ARG A 524 -10.25 -34.21 20.13
C ARG A 524 -9.26 -33.17 19.61
N PHE A 525 -9.71 -31.93 19.44
CA PHE A 525 -8.92 -30.82 18.90
C PHE A 525 -8.51 -29.80 19.96
N LEU A 526 -8.43 -30.18 21.24
CA LEU A 526 -8.14 -29.27 22.34
C LEU A 526 -7.09 -29.87 23.29
N TRP A 527 -6.03 -29.12 23.54
CA TRP A 527 -5.11 -29.32 24.64
C TRP A 527 -5.17 -28.10 25.56
N GLU A 528 -5.18 -28.34 26.87
CA GLU A 528 -5.10 -27.29 27.90
C GLU A 528 -4.11 -27.72 28.98
N SER A 529 -3.27 -26.79 29.41
CA SER A 529 -2.34 -27.02 30.52
C SER A 529 -3.08 -27.24 31.83
N SER A 530 -2.58 -28.14 32.67
CA SER A 530 -3.16 -28.44 33.99
C SER A 530 -3.24 -27.22 34.91
N SER A 531 -2.35 -26.24 34.74
CA SER A 531 -2.34 -24.98 35.50
C SER A 531 -3.34 -23.95 34.98
N TRP A 532 -3.81 -24.08 33.73
CA TRP A 532 -4.66 -23.10 33.07
C TRP A 532 -5.99 -22.87 33.80
N GLN A 533 -6.63 -23.93 34.31
CA GLN A 533 -7.90 -23.81 35.02
C GLN A 533 -7.82 -22.89 36.26
N LYS A 534 -6.68 -22.92 36.96
CA LYS A 534 -6.43 -22.07 38.12
C LYS A 534 -6.08 -20.66 37.68
N GLN A 535 -5.07 -20.52 36.81
CA GLN A 535 -4.57 -19.23 36.35
C GLN A 535 -5.64 -18.42 35.61
N ARG A 536 -6.54 -19.07 34.87
CA ARG A 536 -7.64 -18.39 34.18
C ARG A 536 -8.55 -17.61 35.12
N THR A 537 -8.66 -18.00 36.39
CA THR A 537 -9.42 -17.24 37.41
C THR A 537 -8.66 -16.04 37.97
N GLU A 538 -7.34 -16.02 37.80
CA GLU A 538 -6.42 -14.97 38.28
C GLU A 538 -6.09 -13.94 37.19
N VAL A 539 -6.25 -14.33 35.92
CA VAL A 539 -6.14 -13.44 34.76
C VAL A 539 -7.14 -12.28 34.90
N SER A 540 -6.65 -11.06 34.91
CA SER A 540 -7.49 -9.86 34.99
C SER A 540 -8.23 -9.61 33.68
N GLU A 541 -7.61 -9.94 32.56
CA GLU A 541 -8.22 -9.79 31.24
C GLU A 541 -7.75 -10.85 30.25
N TYR A 542 -8.72 -11.44 29.54
CA TYR A 542 -8.48 -12.44 28.51
C TYR A 542 -8.91 -11.89 27.15
N LEU A 543 -7.93 -11.58 26.31
CA LEU A 543 -8.12 -11.05 24.97
C LEU A 543 -8.42 -12.18 23.99
N GLN A 544 -9.62 -12.16 23.42
CA GLN A 544 -10.06 -13.17 22.46
C GLN A 544 -10.38 -12.50 21.12
N PRO A 545 -9.36 -12.03 20.37
CA PRO A 545 -9.57 -11.50 19.04
C PRO A 545 -10.30 -12.52 18.17
N GLY A 546 -10.96 -12.02 17.13
CA GLY A 546 -11.58 -12.88 16.13
C GLY A 546 -10.54 -13.86 15.57
N GLY A 547 -11.02 -15.05 15.22
CA GLY A 547 -10.17 -16.05 14.56
C GLY A 547 -9.66 -15.57 13.20
N VAL A 548 -9.17 -16.51 12.40
CA VAL A 548 -8.72 -16.19 11.05
C VAL A 548 -9.91 -15.91 10.15
N TYR A 549 -9.89 -14.79 9.44
CA TYR A 549 -10.94 -14.44 8.50
C TYR A 549 -10.60 -14.93 7.09
N GLN A 550 -11.63 -15.09 6.27
CA GLN A 550 -11.47 -15.62 4.91
C GLN A 550 -10.56 -14.77 4.00
N GLU A 551 -10.56 -13.45 4.18
CA GLU A 551 -9.70 -12.54 3.44
C GLU A 551 -8.20 -12.62 3.81
N SER A 552 -7.91 -13.38 4.87
CA SER A 552 -6.57 -13.62 5.41
C SER A 552 -5.96 -14.91 4.90
N LEU A 553 -6.77 -15.71 4.19
CA LEU A 553 -6.36 -16.88 3.46
C LEU A 553 -6.27 -16.55 1.97
N SER A 554 -5.23 -17.06 1.31
CA SER A 554 -5.09 -16.94 -0.13
C SER A 554 -6.04 -17.91 -0.83
N GLN A 555 -6.56 -17.48 -1.98
CA GLN A 555 -7.48 -18.23 -2.83
C GLN A 555 -6.87 -18.44 -4.22
N GLY A 556 -7.20 -19.56 -4.87
CA GLY A 556 -6.72 -19.87 -6.21
C GLY A 556 -7.35 -18.91 -7.21
N PHE A 557 -6.57 -18.38 -8.14
CA PHE A 557 -7.08 -17.39 -9.09
C PHE A 557 -7.76 -18.06 -10.29
N LYS A 558 -8.94 -17.57 -10.65
CA LYS A 558 -9.65 -17.87 -11.89
C LYS A 558 -10.16 -16.58 -12.52
N PHE A 559 -10.16 -16.52 -13.85
CA PHE A 559 -10.61 -15.34 -14.58
C PHE A 559 -12.08 -15.01 -14.33
N ASP A 560 -12.95 -16.02 -14.20
CA ASP A 560 -14.38 -15.82 -13.94
C ASP A 560 -14.66 -15.11 -12.60
N ASP A 561 -13.79 -15.34 -11.61
CA ASP A 561 -13.92 -14.77 -10.27
C ASP A 561 -13.11 -13.46 -10.10
N LYS A 562 -12.49 -12.95 -11.17
CA LYS A 562 -11.53 -11.84 -11.12
C LYS A 562 -12.09 -10.61 -10.40
N SER A 563 -13.32 -10.19 -10.72
CA SER A 563 -13.93 -9.00 -10.13
C SER A 563 -14.15 -9.15 -8.63
N VAL A 564 -14.65 -10.32 -8.19
CA VAL A 564 -14.87 -10.66 -6.78
C VAL A 564 -13.55 -10.66 -6.02
N LEU A 565 -12.53 -11.35 -6.53
CA LEU A 565 -11.22 -11.49 -5.88
C LEU A 565 -10.48 -10.14 -5.79
N LEU A 566 -10.56 -9.32 -6.85
CA LEU A 566 -10.03 -7.96 -6.82
C LEU A 566 -10.78 -7.06 -5.85
N GLN A 567 -12.11 -7.18 -5.77
CA GLN A 567 -12.87 -6.40 -4.80
C GLN A 567 -12.47 -6.78 -3.37
N GLN A 568 -12.42 -8.08 -3.05
CA GLN A 568 -12.04 -8.57 -1.72
C GLN A 568 -10.59 -8.20 -1.32
N SER A 569 -9.64 -8.28 -2.25
CA SER A 569 -8.25 -7.91 -1.97
C SER A 569 -8.03 -6.40 -1.85
N ASN A 570 -8.87 -5.59 -2.50
CA ASN A 570 -8.78 -4.13 -2.55
C ASN A 570 -9.85 -3.41 -1.73
N LEU A 571 -10.43 -4.05 -0.71
CA LEU A 571 -11.51 -3.44 0.06
C LEU A 571 -11.12 -2.07 0.59
N HIS A 572 -11.84 -1.08 0.08
CA HIS A 572 -11.62 0.33 0.34
C HIS A 572 -12.93 0.94 0.85
N PRO A 573 -12.98 1.56 2.05
CA PRO A 573 -14.23 1.98 2.67
C PRO A 573 -15.04 2.95 1.79
N ALA A 574 -14.35 3.83 1.05
CA ALA A 574 -15.00 4.79 0.15
C ALA A 574 -15.50 4.20 -1.19
N ARG A 575 -15.18 2.95 -1.51
CA ARG A 575 -15.51 2.30 -2.80
C ARG A 575 -16.27 0.98 -2.62
N TRP A 576 -16.82 0.75 -1.42
CA TRP A 576 -17.56 -0.47 -1.12
C TRP A 576 -18.87 -0.54 -1.92
N THR A 577 -19.05 -1.64 -2.66
CA THR A 577 -20.32 -1.98 -3.30
C THR A 577 -20.86 -3.28 -2.67
N PRO A 578 -22.12 -3.30 -2.19
CA PRO A 578 -22.68 -4.45 -1.48
C PRO A 578 -23.01 -5.67 -2.38
N GLU A 579 -22.78 -5.59 -3.70
CA GLU A 579 -23.42 -6.48 -4.69
C GLU A 579 -22.62 -7.74 -5.09
N LEU A 580 -21.42 -7.98 -4.53
CA LEU A 580 -20.59 -9.13 -4.90
C LEU A 580 -20.25 -10.01 -3.68
N THR A 581 -21.26 -10.61 -3.06
CA THR A 581 -21.08 -11.72 -2.10
C THR A 581 -21.64 -13.00 -2.69
N THR A 582 -20.89 -13.65 -3.56
CA THR A 582 -21.16 -15.03 -3.98
C THR A 582 -20.17 -15.99 -3.33
N ASN A 583 -20.70 -17.14 -2.93
CA ASN A 583 -20.06 -18.26 -2.22
C ASN A 583 -18.57 -18.38 -2.50
N THR A 584 -17.79 -18.00 -1.51
CA THR A 584 -16.34 -18.09 -1.51
C THR A 584 -15.91 -19.55 -1.40
N ARG A 585 -14.98 -19.93 -2.28
CA ARG A 585 -14.42 -21.27 -2.39
C ARG A 585 -13.44 -21.58 -1.26
N SER A 586 -13.12 -22.86 -1.13
CA SER A 586 -12.15 -23.39 -0.16
C SER A 586 -10.79 -22.69 -0.27
N PRO A 587 -10.12 -22.39 0.86
CA PRO A 587 -8.72 -21.95 0.91
C PRO A 587 -7.82 -22.88 0.10
N VAL A 588 -6.71 -22.37 -0.46
CA VAL A 588 -5.83 -23.16 -1.34
C VAL A 588 -5.07 -24.25 -0.58
N THR A 589 -4.81 -24.10 0.72
CA THR A 589 -3.68 -24.86 1.33
C THR A 589 -3.85 -25.40 2.74
N CYS A 590 -4.92 -25.14 3.50
CA CYS A 590 -5.07 -25.76 4.83
C CYS A 590 -6.52 -26.11 5.18
N ASN A 591 -6.69 -27.19 5.95
CA ASN A 591 -7.99 -27.66 6.44
C ASN A 591 -8.46 -26.93 7.72
N GLY A 592 -7.57 -26.13 8.32
CA GLY A 592 -7.83 -25.42 9.56
C GLY A 592 -6.61 -24.65 10.04
N TYR A 593 -6.69 -24.14 11.26
CA TYR A 593 -5.62 -23.39 11.92
C TYR A 593 -5.56 -23.73 13.41
N TYR A 594 -4.43 -23.43 14.05
CA TYR A 594 -4.28 -23.58 15.49
C TYR A 594 -4.56 -22.25 16.19
N LYS A 595 -5.49 -22.27 17.14
CA LYS A 595 -5.73 -21.17 18.05
C LYS A 595 -4.95 -21.43 19.33
N ILE A 596 -4.02 -20.54 19.66
CA ILE A 596 -3.07 -20.68 20.77
C ILE A 596 -3.35 -19.60 21.79
N THR A 597 -3.56 -20.00 23.05
CA THR A 597 -3.72 -19.09 24.17
C THR A 597 -2.37 -18.87 24.84
N ILE A 598 -1.90 -17.63 24.83
CA ILE A 598 -0.62 -17.21 25.40
C ILE A 598 -0.89 -16.40 26.66
N LEU A 599 -0.38 -16.84 27.80
CA LEU A 599 -0.40 -16.10 29.06
C LEU A 599 0.89 -15.27 29.17
N GLY A 600 0.75 -13.95 29.28
CA GLY A 600 1.89 -13.06 29.46
C GLY A 600 2.67 -13.38 30.74
N ILE A 601 3.96 -13.03 30.79
CA ILE A 601 4.83 -13.30 31.96
C ILE A 601 4.25 -12.74 33.27
N ASN A 602 3.49 -11.64 33.20
CA ASN A 602 2.85 -11.04 34.36
C ASN A 602 1.68 -11.87 34.92
N GLN A 603 1.27 -12.94 34.25
CA GLN A 603 0.13 -13.81 34.56
C GLN A 603 -1.22 -13.07 34.70
N GLN A 604 -1.30 -11.82 34.24
CA GLN A 604 -2.50 -10.98 34.34
C GLN A 604 -3.28 -10.95 33.02
N ILE A 605 -2.60 -11.11 31.88
CA ILE A 605 -3.22 -11.04 30.57
C ILE A 605 -2.97 -12.32 29.80
N ALA A 606 -4.05 -12.91 29.30
CA ALA A 606 -3.99 -13.96 28.30
C ALA A 606 -4.49 -13.42 26.95
N ILE A 607 -3.93 -13.93 25.84
CA ILE A 607 -4.38 -13.59 24.49
C ILE A 607 -4.51 -14.85 23.64
N ASP A 608 -5.58 -14.93 22.87
CA ASP A 608 -5.70 -15.91 21.79
C ASP A 608 -5.06 -15.37 20.51
N ALA A 609 -4.19 -16.17 19.88
CA ALA A 609 -3.60 -15.86 18.59
C ALA A 609 -3.70 -17.06 17.65
N ALA A 610 -3.81 -16.82 16.35
CA ALA A 610 -3.99 -17.86 15.35
C ALA A 610 -2.69 -18.17 14.60
N PHE A 611 -2.35 -19.45 14.50
CA PHE A 611 -1.28 -19.96 13.67
C PHE A 611 -1.86 -20.73 12.49
N VAL A 612 -1.59 -20.24 11.28
CA VAL A 612 -2.03 -20.87 10.02
C VAL A 612 -0.81 -21.53 9.37
N PRO A 613 -0.62 -22.85 9.54
CA PRO A 613 0.57 -23.52 9.01
C PRO A 613 0.62 -23.47 7.49
N VAL A 614 1.84 -23.42 6.96
CA VAL A 614 2.09 -23.69 5.54
C VAL A 614 2.18 -25.20 5.34
N MET A 615 1.37 -25.76 4.43
CA MET A 615 1.30 -27.21 4.21
C MET A 615 1.75 -27.62 2.79
N SER A 616 1.94 -26.65 1.90
CA SER A 616 2.28 -26.92 0.50
C SER A 616 3.27 -25.90 -0.05
N THR A 617 4.13 -26.33 -0.97
CA THR A 617 5.00 -25.45 -1.78
C THR A 617 4.22 -24.56 -2.75
N GLY A 618 2.95 -24.87 -2.99
CA GLY A 618 2.02 -24.00 -3.72
C GLY A 618 1.55 -22.79 -2.91
N ASP A 619 1.74 -22.78 -1.59
CA ASP A 619 1.44 -21.61 -0.76
C ASP A 619 2.51 -20.53 -1.00
N PRO A 620 2.14 -19.29 -1.34
CA PRO A 620 3.08 -18.18 -1.49
C PRO A 620 3.97 -17.98 -0.25
N ARG A 621 3.44 -18.27 0.96
CA ARG A 621 4.14 -18.11 2.25
C ARG A 621 5.28 -19.12 2.43
N SER A 622 5.32 -20.20 1.64
CA SER A 622 6.39 -21.20 1.69
C SER A 622 7.76 -20.66 1.27
N LEU A 623 7.79 -19.59 0.46
CA LEU A 623 9.02 -19.01 -0.03
C LEU A 623 9.85 -18.40 1.10
N GLY A 624 11.13 -18.78 1.16
CA GLY A 624 12.07 -18.32 2.18
C GLY A 624 11.96 -19.03 3.53
N LEU A 625 11.03 -19.99 3.70
CA LEU A 625 11.00 -20.82 4.91
C LEU A 625 12.15 -21.83 4.93
N PRO A 626 12.70 -22.14 6.12
CA PRO A 626 13.78 -23.13 6.25
C PRO A 626 13.25 -24.52 5.89
N GLN A 627 13.77 -25.15 4.83
CA GLN A 627 13.31 -26.46 4.35
C GLN A 627 13.93 -27.64 5.11
N ASN A 628 14.42 -27.41 6.33
CA ASN A 628 15.03 -28.46 7.13
C ASN A 628 13.92 -29.38 7.67
N PRO A 629 14.06 -30.71 7.56
CA PRO A 629 13.08 -31.62 8.13
C PRO A 629 13.03 -31.45 9.65
N HIS A 630 11.82 -31.55 10.20
CA HIS A 630 11.57 -31.50 11.65
C HIS A 630 10.50 -32.52 12.04
N GLU A 631 10.38 -32.77 13.34
CA GLU A 631 9.56 -33.84 13.91
C GLU A 631 8.05 -33.52 13.98
N ASN A 632 7.67 -32.30 13.59
CA ASN A 632 6.29 -31.79 13.66
C ASN A 632 5.74 -31.66 15.09
N SER A 633 6.61 -31.51 16.10
CA SER A 633 6.15 -30.98 17.38
C SER A 633 5.56 -29.58 17.21
N LEU A 634 4.64 -29.20 18.09
CA LEU A 634 3.95 -27.92 18.02
C LEU A 634 4.95 -26.75 18.00
N LEU A 635 5.99 -26.82 18.83
CA LEU A 635 7.06 -25.81 18.82
C LEU A 635 7.81 -25.79 17.49
N SER A 636 8.16 -26.95 16.93
CA SER A 636 8.86 -27.00 15.64
C SER A 636 8.03 -26.36 14.52
N CYS A 637 6.71 -26.63 14.48
CA CYS A 637 5.78 -26.04 13.51
C CYS A 637 5.64 -24.53 13.71
N LEU A 638 5.53 -24.05 14.95
CA LEU A 638 5.39 -22.61 15.27
C LEU A 638 6.69 -21.83 15.02
N SER A 639 7.84 -22.47 15.17
CA SER A 639 9.16 -21.88 14.90
C SER A 639 9.53 -21.91 13.42
N SER A 640 9.12 -22.97 12.69
CA SER A 640 9.43 -23.15 11.26
C SER A 640 8.41 -22.49 10.34
N GLY A 641 7.16 -22.33 10.80
CA GLY A 641 6.04 -21.78 10.04
C GLY A 641 5.32 -22.78 9.12
N PHE A 642 5.75 -24.05 9.08
CA PHE A 642 5.18 -25.06 8.19
C PHE A 642 5.04 -26.44 8.84
N ILE A 643 4.26 -27.31 8.20
CA ILE A 643 4.14 -28.73 8.54
C ILE A 643 5.01 -29.53 7.57
N CYS A 644 5.90 -30.36 8.11
CA CYS A 644 6.87 -31.15 7.36
C CYS A 644 6.32 -32.55 7.02
N PRO A 645 6.52 -33.07 5.80
CA PRO A 645 7.09 -32.39 4.64
C PRO A 645 6.08 -31.44 3.97
N LEU A 646 6.57 -30.39 3.30
CA LEU A 646 5.70 -29.57 2.45
C LEU A 646 5.21 -30.38 1.25
N ALA A 647 3.88 -30.48 1.09
CA ALA A 647 3.29 -31.15 -0.06
C ALA A 647 3.57 -30.38 -1.36
N ASP A 648 4.11 -31.05 -2.37
CA ASP A 648 4.22 -30.47 -3.71
C ASP A 648 2.92 -30.75 -4.49
N PRO A 649 2.14 -29.71 -4.86
CA PRO A 649 0.86 -29.88 -5.54
C PRO A 649 0.99 -30.47 -6.95
N VAL A 650 2.21 -30.56 -7.49
CA VAL A 650 2.52 -31.15 -8.80
C VAL A 650 3.01 -32.59 -8.68
N SER A 651 3.57 -32.98 -7.53
CA SER A 651 4.07 -34.34 -7.30
C SER A 651 2.95 -35.23 -6.74
N GLN A 652 2.75 -36.41 -7.34
CA GLN A 652 1.79 -37.42 -6.84
C GLN A 652 2.34 -38.21 -5.62
N SER A 653 3.40 -37.73 -4.98
CA SER A 653 3.98 -38.40 -3.81
C SER A 653 3.22 -37.96 -2.57
N GLU A 654 2.20 -38.72 -2.19
CA GLU A 654 1.49 -38.59 -0.92
C GLU A 654 2.41 -39.03 0.24
N ALA A 655 3.36 -38.19 0.63
CA ALA A 655 3.85 -38.27 2.00
C ALA A 655 2.68 -37.88 2.91
N ALA A 656 2.23 -38.80 3.78
CA ALA A 656 1.14 -38.53 4.70
C ALA A 656 1.54 -37.38 5.63
N LEU A 657 0.82 -36.26 5.54
CA LEU A 657 0.95 -35.17 6.51
C LEU A 657 0.45 -35.67 7.87
N PRO A 658 1.08 -35.24 8.98
CA PRO A 658 0.58 -35.58 10.31
C PRO A 658 -0.84 -35.05 10.49
N GLU A 659 -1.67 -35.79 11.21
CA GLU A 659 -2.99 -35.30 11.57
C GLU A 659 -2.83 -34.14 12.56
N PRO A 660 -3.76 -33.16 12.57
CA PRO A 660 -3.67 -32.03 13.50
C PRO A 660 -3.58 -32.44 14.98
N GLU A 661 -4.16 -33.61 15.30
CA GLU A 661 -4.14 -34.22 16.61
C GLU A 661 -2.75 -34.66 17.04
N ASP A 662 -1.97 -35.23 16.12
CA ASP A 662 -0.60 -35.68 16.42
C ASP A 662 0.25 -34.49 16.87
N ILE A 663 0.13 -33.35 16.18
CA ILE A 663 0.81 -32.11 16.55
C ILE A 663 0.30 -31.60 17.91
N LEU A 664 -1.01 -31.62 18.15
CA LEU A 664 -1.60 -31.20 19.42
C LEU A 664 -1.09 -32.01 20.62
N THR A 665 -0.83 -33.31 20.48
CA THR A 665 -0.33 -34.13 21.59
C THR A 665 1.03 -33.68 22.12
N THR A 666 1.85 -33.05 21.27
CA THR A 666 3.17 -32.52 21.67
C THR A 666 3.09 -31.19 22.42
N ALA A 667 1.90 -30.58 22.53
CA ALA A 667 1.72 -29.32 23.26
C ALA A 667 2.05 -29.46 24.76
N GLU A 668 1.92 -30.66 25.33
CA GLU A 668 2.29 -30.96 26.72
C GLU A 668 3.76 -30.63 27.03
N GLU A 669 4.65 -30.78 26.03
CA GLU A 669 6.08 -30.48 26.15
C GLU A 669 6.37 -28.99 26.37
N LEU A 670 5.41 -28.12 26.03
CA LEU A 670 5.51 -26.67 26.19
C LEU A 670 4.97 -26.17 27.53
N THR A 671 4.48 -27.07 28.38
CA THR A 671 4.03 -26.73 29.74
C THR A 671 5.17 -26.09 30.50
N ASP A 672 4.86 -25.00 31.20
CA ASP A 672 5.80 -24.19 31.99
C ASP A 672 7.00 -23.60 31.20
N THR A 673 7.01 -23.72 29.87
CA THR A 673 8.07 -23.17 29.03
C THR A 673 7.78 -21.72 28.66
N HIS A 674 8.75 -20.85 28.91
CA HIS A 674 8.67 -19.47 28.46
C HIS A 674 9.07 -19.37 26.98
N ILE A 675 8.32 -18.57 26.23
CA ILE A 675 8.55 -18.34 24.81
C ILE A 675 8.50 -16.85 24.47
N VAL A 676 9.08 -16.49 23.34
CA VAL A 676 8.84 -15.20 22.68
C VAL A 676 8.00 -15.46 21.43
N CYS A 677 6.87 -14.77 21.30
CA CYS A 677 5.96 -14.90 20.17
C CYS A 677 5.94 -13.61 19.36
N ILE A 678 6.19 -13.71 18.05
CA ILE A 678 5.98 -12.62 17.11
C ILE A 678 4.54 -12.69 16.61
N LEU A 679 3.83 -11.59 16.79
CA LEU A 679 2.44 -11.42 16.40
C LEU A 679 2.33 -10.38 15.29
N ASP A 680 1.57 -10.72 14.26
CA ASP A 680 1.08 -9.81 13.23
C ASP A 680 -0.37 -9.44 13.53
N LEU A 681 -0.61 -8.17 13.78
CA LEU A 681 -1.92 -7.62 14.08
C LEU A 681 -2.46 -6.90 12.85
N CYS A 682 -3.75 -7.11 12.54
CA CYS A 682 -4.41 -6.38 11.47
C CYS A 682 -5.88 -6.09 11.78
N HIS A 683 -6.33 -4.85 11.57
CA HIS A 683 -7.73 -4.48 11.73
C HIS A 683 -8.50 -4.63 10.40
N LEU A 684 -9.45 -5.54 10.35
CA LEU A 684 -10.24 -5.88 9.16
C LEU A 684 -11.60 -5.15 9.06
N GLY A 685 -11.89 -4.24 9.98
CA GLY A 685 -13.07 -3.38 9.94
C GLY A 685 -14.17 -3.84 10.90
N GLY A 686 -14.99 -2.89 11.38
CA GLY A 686 -15.89 -3.16 12.51
C GLY A 686 -15.11 -3.66 13.72
N GLU A 687 -15.63 -4.68 14.41
CA GLU A 687 -14.99 -5.30 15.58
C GLU A 687 -13.95 -6.39 15.20
N LYS A 688 -13.53 -6.45 13.94
CA LYS A 688 -12.65 -7.53 13.44
C LYS A 688 -11.18 -7.13 13.55
N VAL A 689 -10.51 -7.63 14.58
CA VAL A 689 -9.05 -7.60 14.70
C VAL A 689 -8.51 -9.02 14.59
N GLU A 690 -7.48 -9.19 13.77
CA GLU A 690 -6.72 -10.43 13.65
C GLU A 690 -5.43 -10.34 14.43
N VAL A 691 -5.07 -11.46 15.06
CA VAL A 691 -3.78 -11.66 15.71
C VAL A 691 -3.22 -12.98 15.19
N LEU A 692 -2.26 -12.89 14.29
CA LEU A 692 -1.61 -14.05 13.66
C LEU A 692 -0.23 -14.28 14.28
N ILE A 693 0.10 -15.53 14.55
CA ILE A 693 1.44 -15.92 14.99
C ILE A 693 2.31 -16.06 13.75
N SER A 694 3.32 -15.20 13.64
CA SER A 694 4.31 -15.27 12.55
C SER A 694 5.40 -16.28 12.89
N LYS A 695 5.87 -16.28 14.15
CA LYS A 695 6.92 -17.18 14.65
C LYS A 695 6.96 -17.23 16.17
N ILE A 696 7.35 -18.37 16.74
CA ILE A 696 7.70 -18.53 18.15
C ILE A 696 9.19 -18.86 18.31
N TYR A 697 9.79 -18.39 19.41
CA TYR A 697 11.17 -18.68 19.82
C TYR A 697 11.14 -19.33 21.20
N GLY A 698 11.89 -20.42 21.35
CA GLY A 698 12.29 -20.88 22.67
C GLY A 698 13.31 -19.91 23.29
N MET A 699 13.46 -19.93 24.60
CA MET A 699 14.43 -19.04 25.29
C MET A 699 15.89 -19.27 24.87
N THR A 700 16.22 -20.44 24.30
CA THR A 700 17.54 -20.74 23.71
C THR A 700 17.80 -19.97 22.42
N ASP A 701 16.74 -19.56 21.72
CA ASP A 701 16.81 -18.88 20.43
C ASP A 701 16.64 -17.35 20.58
N VAL A 702 16.76 -16.86 21.82
CA VAL A 702 16.70 -15.44 22.18
C VAL A 702 18.08 -14.97 22.59
N ALA A 703 18.57 -13.95 21.89
CA ALA A 703 19.82 -13.27 22.23
C ALA A 703 19.53 -11.84 22.70
N LEU A 704 19.96 -11.52 23.91
CA LEU A 704 20.04 -10.15 24.41
C LEU A 704 21.35 -9.56 23.92
N VAL A 705 21.27 -8.51 23.08
CA VAL A 705 22.45 -7.89 22.44
C VAL A 705 22.66 -6.47 22.95
#